data_AF-Q16YE7-F1
#
_entry.id   AF-Q16YE7-F1
#
_cell.length_a   1.000
_cell.length_b   1.000
_cell.length_c   1.000
_cell.angle_alpha   90.00
_cell.angle_beta   90.00
_cell.angle_gamma   90.00
#
_symmetry.space_group_name_H-M   'P 1'
#
loop_
_entity.id
_entity.type
_entity.pdbx_description
1 polymer ?
#
loop_
_entity_poly.entity_id
_entity_poly.type
_entity_poly.pdbx_seq_one_letter_code
_entity_poly.pdbx_strand_id
1 'polypeptide(L)'
;MRNLGIAVTFAVLLVIGYVTALEWDAVVTTDSGILFFDKNWTQISSGGHQFHHISAFAYDEVKRKLYFSDLKDPSFRIFSLDTKPEEEYHKVAKLLPKSDQTGYITGLAFDHLERKLYWTEKGTHSVYSVEVDKLGAPANATDGLINLVAQVEENHDLAALTIDECRRHLYWTNSYLQTSSIVRAAMNGTVLDDHKEDVYEPRGISVDHYNNRIYWVEKKYGRAFTVESANLEVQDRQTFLRGEDKIPTHVSPNSQYLYWIDQEDGEVHETMKSDSKVTRVVYKGSRPSALIIRSGLLVEYQKNNPSCKAVVSEIIDNVRKESSEVKDVAQAVTSKPEMITCLNKGILNHNTNSCICLPEYQGTFCEIPICNNFCVHGECVVGADSRPMCKCHAEFEGERCDRNICDGYCLNNGRCALSATGQRSCTCSKNFSGARCETAICTSDYCYNGECFVENEVPECKCNVGYRGDRCEEYTCNNYCLHDGTCILNNDTMLVECRCGSEYTGKRCEIPKRFCSLDNGNPEMQQYCEGVAIAKNLVEPQVTYCKNSFNRTVVYVSLAFTASLVTLVTILCTVRRMYERNRPRITKRFKVTNNTQMTSRPATQCEITIENCCNMNVCETPCFDTKILQKSATKAEDKQFLLDDIESIAGSYRKLPSCVAEKN
;
A
#
# COMPACT_ATOMS: atom_id res chain seq x y z
N MET A 1 -36.32 36.93 73.86
CA MET A 1 -37.68 36.75 73.33
C MET A 1 -37.59 36.88 71.81
N ARG A 2 -37.30 35.78 71.11
CA ARG A 2 -38.25 34.97 70.31
C ARG A 2 -38.98 35.77 69.22
N ASN A 3 -38.55 35.58 67.96
CA ASN A 3 -39.36 35.24 66.77
C ASN A 3 -38.44 35.32 65.53
N LEU A 4 -37.86 34.19 65.09
CA LEU A 4 -38.34 33.31 64.01
C LEU A 4 -38.50 34.02 62.65
N GLY A 5 -37.42 34.09 61.88
CA GLY A 5 -37.40 34.44 60.46
C GLY A 5 -36.90 33.24 59.66
N ILE A 6 -37.77 32.68 58.84
CA ILE A 6 -37.55 31.48 58.01
C ILE A 6 -36.56 31.83 56.90
N ALA A 7 -35.35 31.28 56.97
CA ALA A 7 -34.38 31.31 55.88
C ALA A 7 -34.65 30.11 54.96
N VAL A 8 -35.31 30.37 53.84
CA VAL A 8 -35.45 29.42 52.73
C VAL A 8 -34.08 29.30 52.05
N THR A 9 -33.36 28.23 52.39
CA THR A 9 -32.15 27.81 51.69
C THR A 9 -32.54 27.26 50.31
N PHE A 10 -32.45 28.12 49.29
CA PHE A 10 -32.49 27.70 47.90
C PHE A 10 -31.26 26.82 47.63
N ALA A 11 -31.52 25.53 47.45
CA ALA A 11 -30.56 24.57 46.95
C ALA A 11 -30.09 25.00 45.55
N VAL A 12 -28.84 25.45 45.47
CA VAL A 12 -28.12 25.67 44.22
C VAL A 12 -27.79 24.30 43.64
N LEU A 13 -28.76 23.72 42.92
CA LEU A 13 -28.51 22.71 41.89
C LEU A 13 -27.89 23.43 40.70
N LEU A 14 -26.57 23.65 40.77
CA LEU A 14 -25.75 23.96 39.60
C LEU A 14 -25.78 22.73 38.69
N VAL A 15 -26.76 22.72 37.78
CA VAL A 15 -26.76 21.88 36.59
C VAL A 15 -25.54 22.32 35.79
N ILE A 16 -24.50 21.50 35.85
CA ILE A 16 -23.27 21.59 35.06
C ILE A 16 -23.65 21.32 33.59
N GLY A 17 -24.19 22.34 32.94
CA GLY A 17 -24.32 22.42 31.49
C GLY A 17 -23.06 23.06 30.93
N TYR A 18 -21.94 22.32 30.93
CA TYR A 18 -20.81 22.70 30.07
C TYR A 18 -21.28 22.53 28.64
N VAL A 19 -21.42 23.67 27.96
CA VAL A 19 -21.49 23.78 26.51
C VAL A 19 -20.32 22.97 25.95
N THR A 20 -20.63 21.86 25.30
CA THR A 20 -19.66 21.02 24.61
C THR A 20 -19.06 21.85 23.50
N ALA A 21 -17.85 22.39 23.72
CA ALA A 21 -16.94 22.66 22.62
C ALA A 21 -16.91 21.39 21.74
N LEU A 22 -16.88 21.56 20.42
CA LEU A 22 -17.02 20.51 19.41
C LEU A 22 -15.98 19.39 19.62
N GLU A 23 -16.24 18.48 20.54
CA GLU A 23 -15.35 17.37 20.88
C GLU A 23 -15.64 16.22 19.95
N TRP A 24 -14.60 15.73 19.26
CA TRP A 24 -14.66 14.53 18.47
C TRP A 24 -14.66 13.28 19.36
N ASP A 25 -15.23 12.21 18.85
CA ASP A 25 -15.29 10.89 19.48
C ASP A 25 -14.49 9.84 18.70
N ALA A 26 -14.31 10.06 17.39
CA ALA A 26 -13.49 9.20 16.54
C ALA A 26 -12.62 10.01 15.58
N VAL A 27 -11.42 9.51 15.29
CA VAL A 27 -10.50 10.08 14.31
C VAL A 27 -10.03 8.99 13.37
N VAL A 28 -10.17 9.22 12.07
CA VAL A 28 -9.75 8.31 11.01
C VAL A 28 -8.68 8.97 10.17
N THR A 29 -7.56 8.29 9.98
CA THR A 29 -6.51 8.71 9.04
C THR A 29 -6.75 8.06 7.68
N THR A 30 -6.54 8.85 6.63
CA THR A 30 -6.79 8.47 5.24
C THR A 30 -5.65 8.98 4.36
N ASP A 31 -5.58 8.51 3.12
CA ASP A 31 -4.66 9.09 2.12
C ASP A 31 -4.95 10.57 1.79
N SER A 32 -6.10 11.10 2.23
CA SER A 32 -6.53 12.50 2.03
C SER A 32 -6.42 13.37 3.28
N GLY A 33 -5.83 12.85 4.36
CA GLY A 33 -5.68 13.55 5.64
C GLY A 33 -6.41 12.86 6.80
N ILE A 34 -6.56 13.61 7.89
CA ILE A 34 -7.10 13.18 9.18
C ILE A 34 -8.52 13.71 9.32
N LEU A 35 -9.49 12.82 9.51
CA LEU A 35 -10.92 13.13 9.60
C LEU A 35 -11.41 12.95 11.03
N PHE A 36 -12.16 13.91 11.55
CA PHE A 36 -12.71 13.90 12.91
C PHE A 36 -14.23 13.71 12.87
N PHE A 37 -14.75 12.83 13.72
CA PHE A 37 -16.16 12.45 13.77
C PHE A 37 -16.74 12.59 15.18
N ASP A 38 -18.03 12.87 15.26
CA ASP A 38 -18.82 12.80 16.49
C ASP A 38 -19.29 11.35 16.79
N LYS A 39 -20.00 11.14 17.92
CA LYS A 39 -20.60 9.85 18.32
C LYS A 39 -21.52 9.23 17.26
N ASN A 40 -22.13 10.04 16.41
CA ASN A 40 -23.04 9.60 15.36
C ASN A 40 -22.31 9.34 14.04
N TRP A 41 -20.98 9.37 14.04
CA TRP A 41 -20.14 9.27 12.84
C TRP A 41 -20.40 10.36 11.81
N THR A 42 -20.83 11.54 12.27
CA THR A 42 -20.89 12.75 11.44
C THR A 42 -19.50 13.38 11.42
N GLN A 43 -18.94 13.62 10.25
CA GLN A 43 -17.65 14.31 10.14
C GLN A 43 -17.82 15.76 10.63
N ILE A 44 -17.07 16.15 11.65
CA ILE A 44 -17.12 17.49 12.25
C ILE A 44 -15.99 18.41 11.78
N SER A 45 -14.83 17.84 11.43
CA SER A 45 -13.67 18.59 10.91
C SER A 45 -12.68 17.66 10.19
N SER A 46 -11.65 18.24 9.58
CA SER A 46 -10.54 17.52 8.99
C SER A 46 -9.25 18.34 8.99
N GLY A 47 -8.10 17.69 9.09
CA GLY A 47 -6.78 18.32 9.12
C GLY A 47 -5.69 17.43 8.53
N GLY A 48 -4.46 17.94 8.43
CA GLY A 48 -3.32 17.14 7.93
C GLY A 48 -3.44 16.71 6.47
N HIS A 49 -4.14 17.48 5.64
CA HIS A 49 -4.37 17.17 4.22
C HIS A 49 -3.11 17.15 3.35
N GLN A 50 -1.98 17.66 3.87
CA GLN A 50 -0.67 17.58 3.20
C GLN A 50 0.00 16.20 3.31
N PHE A 51 -0.56 15.28 4.10
CA PHE A 51 0.01 13.95 4.31
C PHE A 51 -0.70 12.92 3.45
N HIS A 52 0.09 12.04 2.82
CA HIS A 52 -0.43 11.13 1.80
C HIS A 52 -0.41 9.67 2.20
N HIS A 53 0.39 9.28 3.20
CA HIS A 53 0.48 7.89 3.62
C HIS A 53 0.81 7.77 5.11
N ILE A 54 -0.20 8.10 5.93
CA ILE A 54 -0.08 8.00 7.38
C ILE A 54 -0.03 6.53 7.79
N SER A 55 1.12 6.10 8.29
CA SER A 55 1.41 4.69 8.60
C SER A 55 1.19 4.33 10.06
N ALA A 56 1.36 5.29 10.96
CA ALA A 56 1.26 5.10 12.40
C ALA A 56 0.60 6.32 13.04
N PHE A 57 -0.12 6.09 14.14
CA PHE A 57 -0.99 7.10 14.73
C PHE A 57 -1.13 6.90 16.24
N ALA A 58 -1.00 7.96 17.03
CA ALA A 58 -1.19 7.97 18.48
C ALA A 58 -1.83 9.28 18.96
N TYR A 59 -2.44 9.26 20.14
CA TYR A 59 -3.15 10.40 20.70
C TYR A 59 -2.75 10.64 22.15
N ASP A 60 -2.53 11.92 22.45
CA ASP A 60 -2.37 12.44 23.79
C ASP A 60 -3.67 13.15 24.22
N GLU A 61 -4.45 12.46 25.04
CA GLU A 61 -5.73 12.94 25.58
C GLU A 61 -5.55 14.13 26.54
N VAL A 62 -4.38 14.24 27.19
CA VAL A 62 -4.08 15.31 28.15
C VAL A 62 -3.90 16.64 27.44
N LYS A 63 -2.96 16.74 26.49
CA LYS A 63 -2.69 18.00 25.77
C LYS A 63 -3.53 18.14 24.49
N ARG A 64 -4.37 17.15 24.17
CA ARG A 64 -5.21 17.08 22.96
C ARG A 64 -4.40 17.15 21.68
N LYS A 65 -3.32 16.37 21.60
CA LYS A 65 -2.41 16.33 20.45
C LYS A 65 -2.37 14.96 19.81
N LEU A 66 -2.42 14.93 18.48
CA LEU A 66 -2.21 13.72 17.69
C LEU A 66 -0.74 13.66 17.27
N TYR A 67 -0.18 12.46 17.29
CA TYR A 67 1.16 12.15 16.77
C TYR A 67 1.04 11.13 15.65
N PHE A 68 1.77 11.35 14.56
CA PHE A 68 1.65 10.48 13.40
C PHE A 68 2.92 10.48 12.55
N SER A 69 3.07 9.44 11.73
CA SER A 69 4.16 9.28 10.77
C SER A 69 3.60 9.29 9.35
N ASP A 70 4.19 10.08 8.45
CA ASP A 70 3.95 9.98 7.01
C ASP A 70 5.16 9.34 6.33
N LEU A 71 4.96 8.17 5.71
CA LEU A 71 6.02 7.46 5.01
C LEU A 71 6.55 8.21 3.79
N LYS A 72 5.72 9.09 3.20
CA LYS A 72 6.06 9.82 1.98
C LYS A 72 6.74 11.16 2.22
N ASP A 73 6.77 11.70 3.44
CA ASP A 73 7.45 12.97 3.70
C ASP A 73 8.97 12.83 3.49
N PRO A 74 9.64 13.74 2.78
CA PRO A 74 11.06 13.58 2.43
C PRO A 74 12.03 13.86 3.59
N SER A 75 11.60 14.55 4.65
CA SER A 75 12.53 15.15 5.63
C SER A 75 12.25 14.77 7.08
N PHE A 76 11.02 14.43 7.42
CA PHE A 76 10.58 14.11 8.78
C PHE A 76 9.85 12.78 8.83
N ARG A 77 9.94 12.12 9.98
CA ARG A 77 9.31 10.83 10.24
C ARG A 77 8.18 10.88 11.28
N ILE A 78 8.18 11.87 12.17
CA ILE A 78 7.10 12.07 13.15
C ILE A 78 6.65 13.52 13.15
N PHE A 79 5.34 13.71 13.17
CA PHE A 79 4.64 14.98 13.23
C PHE A 79 3.71 15.01 14.44
N SER A 80 3.33 16.21 14.88
CA SER A 80 2.19 16.41 15.77
C SER A 80 1.18 17.37 15.18
N LEU A 81 -0.08 17.19 15.55
CA LEU A 81 -1.19 18.06 15.18
C LEU A 81 -2.01 18.36 16.42
N ASP A 82 -2.24 19.64 16.68
CA ASP A 82 -3.10 20.07 17.77
C ASP A 82 -4.58 19.88 17.37
N THR A 83 -5.38 19.38 18.31
CA THR A 83 -6.82 19.12 18.11
C THR A 83 -7.69 20.08 18.91
N LYS A 84 -7.10 21.04 19.62
CA LYS A 84 -7.87 22.08 20.31
C LYS A 84 -8.58 22.97 19.28
N PRO A 85 -9.88 23.26 19.47
CA PRO A 85 -10.63 24.15 18.59
C PRO A 85 -10.26 25.64 18.79
N GLU A 86 -9.53 25.99 19.84
CA GLU A 86 -9.22 27.37 20.23
C GLU A 86 -7.89 27.90 19.65
N GLU A 87 -6.99 27.02 19.23
CA GLU A 87 -5.74 27.36 18.53
C GLU A 87 -5.96 27.11 17.03
N GLU A 88 -5.40 27.94 16.13
CA GLU A 88 -5.54 27.81 14.66
C GLU A 88 -5.69 26.34 14.23
N TYR A 89 -6.90 25.96 13.77
CA TYR A 89 -7.26 24.58 13.49
C TYR A 89 -6.13 23.87 12.72
N HIS A 90 -5.60 22.79 13.32
CA HIS A 90 -4.66 21.86 12.71
C HIS A 90 -3.25 22.39 12.41
N LYS A 91 -2.66 23.21 13.30
CA LYS A 91 -1.22 23.49 13.25
C LYS A 91 -0.44 22.18 13.39
N VAL A 92 0.30 21.86 12.33
CA VAL A 92 1.17 20.70 12.27
C VAL A 92 2.60 21.10 12.62
N ALA A 93 3.18 20.44 13.62
CA ALA A 93 4.58 20.59 13.98
C ALA A 93 5.38 19.37 13.51
N LYS A 94 6.53 19.64 12.90
CA LYS A 94 7.51 18.62 12.48
C LYS A 94 8.38 18.28 13.69
N LEU A 95 8.33 17.05 14.19
CA LEU A 95 8.96 16.69 15.47
C LEU A 95 10.31 16.01 15.32
N LEU A 96 10.36 14.90 14.57
CA LEU A 96 11.59 14.12 14.38
C LEU A 96 12.00 14.09 12.91
N PRO A 97 13.22 14.54 12.56
CA PRO A 97 13.75 14.40 11.21
C PRO A 97 13.98 12.91 10.87
N LYS A 98 14.00 12.59 9.58
CA LYS A 98 14.48 11.28 9.09
C LYS A 98 15.99 11.17 9.34
N SER A 99 16.45 9.97 9.68
CA SER A 99 17.85 9.56 9.74
C SER A 99 18.12 8.48 8.69
N ASP A 100 19.36 8.30 8.25
CA ASP A 100 19.77 7.35 7.20
C ASP A 100 19.34 5.90 7.47
N GLN A 101 19.15 5.55 8.75
CA GLN A 101 18.74 4.23 9.20
C GLN A 101 17.22 4.11 9.44
N THR A 102 16.50 5.24 9.52
CA THR A 102 15.13 5.29 10.03
C THR A 102 14.17 5.83 8.97
N GLY A 103 13.16 5.06 8.57
CA GLY A 103 12.23 5.50 7.53
C GLY A 103 10.87 4.82 7.49
N TYR A 104 10.65 3.74 8.25
CA TYR A 104 9.40 2.97 8.14
C TYR A 104 8.78 2.68 9.51
N ILE A 105 8.14 3.70 10.06
CA ILE A 105 7.40 3.61 11.32
C ILE A 105 6.04 2.98 11.05
N THR A 106 5.70 1.90 11.75
CA THR A 106 4.48 1.11 11.53
C THR A 106 3.49 1.19 12.68
N GLY A 107 3.97 1.39 13.90
CA GLY A 107 3.18 1.53 15.11
C GLY A 107 3.63 2.72 15.94
N LEU A 108 2.69 3.41 16.57
CA LEU A 108 2.92 4.52 17.48
C LEU A 108 2.02 4.33 18.71
N ALA A 109 2.57 4.56 19.90
CA ALA A 109 1.83 4.54 21.16
C ALA A 109 2.29 5.70 22.05
N PHE A 110 1.36 6.34 22.75
CA PHE A 110 1.64 7.49 23.60
C PHE A 110 1.42 7.14 25.07
N ASP A 111 2.36 7.53 25.92
CA ASP A 111 2.31 7.35 27.37
C ASP A 111 2.03 8.68 28.06
N HIS A 112 0.83 8.82 28.63
CA HIS A 112 0.40 10.05 29.29
C HIS A 112 1.11 10.32 30.62
N LEU A 113 1.59 9.27 31.30
CA LEU A 113 2.22 9.38 32.61
C LEU A 113 3.64 9.94 32.51
N GLU A 114 4.48 9.32 31.68
CA GLU A 114 5.89 9.72 31.50
C GLU A 114 6.09 10.68 30.33
N ARG A 115 5.01 11.06 29.63
CA ARG A 115 5.06 11.94 28.45
C ARG A 115 5.98 11.40 27.36
N LYS A 116 5.93 10.10 27.10
CA LYS A 116 6.78 9.42 26.12
C LYS A 116 5.99 8.94 24.91
N LEU A 117 6.56 9.13 23.72
CA LEU A 117 6.08 8.53 22.49
C LEU A 117 6.94 7.31 22.17
N TYR A 118 6.30 6.17 21.98
CA TYR A 118 6.93 4.91 21.58
C TYR A 118 6.59 4.60 20.13
N TRP A 119 7.52 4.00 19.37
CA TRP A 119 7.25 3.57 18.00
C TRP A 119 8.01 2.32 17.61
N THR A 120 7.43 1.56 16.68
CA THR A 120 8.08 0.43 16.00
C THR A 120 8.63 0.89 14.67
N GLU A 121 9.84 0.46 14.34
CA GLU A 121 10.50 0.77 13.10
C GLU A 121 10.90 -0.52 12.37
N LYS A 122 10.26 -0.75 11.22
CA LYS A 122 10.44 -1.98 10.43
C LYS A 122 11.86 -2.10 9.86
N GLY A 123 12.45 -0.98 9.43
CA GLY A 123 13.78 -0.98 8.79
C GLY A 123 14.92 -1.33 9.75
N THR A 124 14.84 -0.92 11.01
CA THR A 124 15.86 -1.19 12.03
C THR A 124 15.51 -2.34 12.96
N HIS A 125 14.35 -2.99 12.76
CA HIS A 125 13.83 -4.05 13.63
C HIS A 125 13.86 -3.64 15.11
N SER A 126 13.44 -2.43 15.41
CA SER A 126 13.59 -1.85 16.75
C SER A 126 12.34 -1.11 17.22
N VAL A 127 12.18 -1.07 18.54
CA VAL A 127 11.22 -0.23 19.25
C VAL A 127 12.00 0.89 19.90
N TYR A 128 11.55 2.12 19.70
CA TYR A 128 12.18 3.31 20.28
C TYR A 128 11.21 4.08 21.15
N SER A 129 11.74 5.00 21.95
CA SER A 129 10.96 5.98 22.68
C SER A 129 11.63 7.34 22.70
N VAL A 130 10.82 8.39 22.86
CA VAL A 130 11.29 9.75 23.07
C VAL A 130 10.37 10.46 24.05
N GLU A 131 10.95 11.27 24.93
CA GLU A 131 10.19 12.14 25.82
C GLU A 131 9.76 13.38 25.05
N VAL A 132 8.47 13.54 24.80
CA VAL A 132 7.98 14.54 23.82
C VAL A 132 8.18 15.96 24.31
N ASP A 133 8.13 16.20 25.62
CA ASP A 133 8.29 17.53 26.19
C ASP A 133 9.75 18.02 26.15
N LYS A 134 10.73 17.13 25.91
CA LYS A 134 12.12 17.49 25.61
C LYS A 134 12.36 17.87 24.15
N LEU A 135 11.41 17.58 23.26
CA LEU A 135 11.47 17.94 21.85
C LEU A 135 10.98 19.37 21.64
N GLY A 136 11.88 20.34 21.81
CA GLY A 136 11.58 21.77 21.67
C GLY A 136 12.77 22.67 21.34
N ALA A 137 13.95 22.07 21.10
CA ALA A 137 15.19 22.75 20.70
C ALA A 137 15.48 22.48 19.20
N PRO A 138 16.20 23.36 18.47
CA PRO A 138 16.41 23.23 17.04
C PRO A 138 16.92 21.83 16.65
N ALA A 139 16.46 21.34 15.49
CA ALA A 139 16.53 19.96 14.99
C ALA A 139 17.88 19.22 15.09
N ASN A 140 18.98 19.93 15.36
CA ASN A 140 20.31 19.36 15.53
C ASN A 140 20.52 18.66 16.90
N ALA A 141 19.54 18.69 17.82
CA ALA A 141 19.66 18.10 19.16
C ALA A 141 18.88 16.79 19.36
N THR A 142 18.22 16.26 18.33
CA THR A 142 17.23 15.17 18.51
C THR A 142 17.85 13.77 18.64
N ASP A 143 19.04 13.55 18.09
CA ASP A 143 19.63 12.19 18.02
C ASP A 143 20.01 11.63 19.40
N GLY A 144 20.35 12.49 20.36
CA GLY A 144 20.64 12.09 21.74
C GLY A 144 19.42 11.91 22.64
N LEU A 145 18.21 12.20 22.16
CA LEU A 145 16.97 12.10 22.93
C LEU A 145 16.19 10.80 22.67
N ILE A 146 16.53 10.11 21.58
CA ILE A 146 15.87 8.87 21.16
C ILE A 146 16.48 7.71 21.93
N ASN A 147 15.65 6.97 22.65
CA ASN A 147 16.07 5.79 23.40
C ASN A 147 15.67 4.53 22.65
N LEU A 148 16.62 3.62 22.44
CA LEU A 148 16.33 2.24 22.03
C LEU A 148 15.65 1.51 23.19
N VAL A 149 14.44 1.02 22.97
CA VAL A 149 13.64 0.31 23.96
C VAL A 149 13.87 -1.20 23.80
N ALA A 150 13.72 -1.71 22.59
CA ALA A 150 13.95 -3.12 22.27
C ALA A 150 14.49 -3.26 20.85
N GLN A 151 15.28 -4.30 20.61
CA GLN A 151 15.72 -4.71 19.28
C GLN A 151 15.24 -6.15 19.08
N VAL A 152 14.58 -6.40 17.95
CA VAL A 152 14.06 -7.74 17.59
C VAL A 152 14.94 -8.35 16.49
N GLU A 153 14.77 -9.65 16.27
CA GLU A 153 15.51 -10.36 15.22
C GLU A 153 15.10 -9.87 13.82
N GLU A 154 15.99 -9.97 12.84
CA GLU A 154 15.77 -9.48 11.46
C GLU A 154 14.58 -10.15 10.74
N ASN A 155 14.23 -11.37 11.16
CA ASN A 155 13.07 -12.11 10.67
C ASN A 155 11.77 -11.70 11.38
N HIS A 156 11.72 -10.58 12.10
CA HIS A 156 10.52 -10.02 12.70
C HIS A 156 10.10 -8.73 11.97
N ASP A 157 8.87 -8.72 11.46
CA ASP A 157 8.25 -7.60 10.76
C ASP A 157 7.30 -6.86 11.72
N LEU A 158 7.81 -5.82 12.39
CA LEU A 158 7.03 -5.05 13.35
C LEU A 158 5.92 -4.26 12.64
N ALA A 159 4.66 -4.54 12.98
CA ALA A 159 3.51 -3.94 12.27
C ALA A 159 2.67 -2.96 13.09
N ALA A 160 2.48 -3.20 14.39
CA ALA A 160 1.73 -2.29 15.25
C ALA A 160 2.29 -2.29 16.68
N LEU A 161 1.96 -1.24 17.43
CA LEU A 161 2.39 -1.02 18.80
C LEU A 161 1.23 -0.41 19.60
N THR A 162 1.01 -0.90 20.81
CA THR A 162 0.04 -0.34 21.76
C THR A 162 0.58 -0.45 23.19
N ILE A 163 -0.08 0.23 24.12
CA ILE A 163 0.37 0.38 25.51
C ILE A 163 -0.78 0.10 26.49
N ASP A 164 -0.52 -0.71 27.52
CA ASP A 164 -1.33 -0.74 28.73
C ASP A 164 -0.72 0.23 29.75
N GLU A 165 -1.18 1.48 29.75
CA GLU A 165 -0.72 2.50 30.69
C GLU A 165 -0.97 2.12 32.15
N CYS A 166 -2.04 1.37 32.43
CA CYS A 166 -2.45 1.04 33.80
C CYS A 166 -1.52 0.00 34.45
N ARG A 167 -0.93 -0.90 33.65
CA ARG A 167 0.00 -1.95 34.12
C ARG A 167 1.44 -1.73 33.65
N ARG A 168 1.70 -0.69 32.85
CA ARG A 168 3.02 -0.32 32.33
C ARG A 168 3.61 -1.42 31.45
N HIS A 169 2.83 -1.87 30.47
CA HIS A 169 3.26 -2.85 29.46
C HIS A 169 3.12 -2.30 28.04
N LEU A 170 4.04 -2.69 27.18
CA LEU A 170 3.99 -2.50 25.74
C LEU A 170 3.56 -3.81 25.07
N TYR A 171 2.81 -3.69 23.98
CA TYR A 171 2.44 -4.82 23.14
C TYR A 171 2.73 -4.46 21.68
N TRP A 172 3.38 -5.35 20.94
CA TRP A 172 3.58 -5.18 19.50
C TRP A 172 3.34 -6.49 18.76
N THR A 173 3.08 -6.34 17.46
CA THR A 173 2.82 -7.46 16.56
C THR A 173 4.01 -7.68 15.63
N ASN A 174 4.39 -8.95 15.47
CA ASN A 174 5.28 -9.40 14.42
C ASN A 174 4.44 -10.05 13.32
N SER A 175 4.36 -9.43 12.15
CA SER A 175 3.61 -9.93 10.99
C SER A 175 4.41 -10.83 10.06
N TYR A 176 5.65 -11.20 10.40
CA TYR A 176 6.45 -12.02 9.50
C TYR A 176 5.86 -13.45 9.43
N LEU A 177 5.63 -13.95 8.21
CA LEU A 177 4.86 -15.19 7.98
C LEU A 177 5.37 -16.43 8.75
N GLN A 178 6.68 -16.52 9.00
CA GLN A 178 7.30 -17.69 9.65
C GLN A 178 7.45 -17.56 11.17
N THR A 179 7.44 -16.34 11.70
CA THR A 179 7.74 -16.04 13.11
C THR A 179 6.65 -15.20 13.75
N SER A 180 5.45 -15.18 13.13
CA SER A 180 4.32 -14.36 13.55
C SER A 180 4.05 -14.51 15.03
N SER A 181 3.97 -13.38 15.74
CA SER A 181 3.77 -13.40 17.19
C SER A 181 3.16 -12.12 17.73
N ILE A 182 2.58 -12.22 18.92
CA ILE A 182 2.18 -11.08 19.74
C ILE A 182 3.15 -11.00 20.92
N VAL A 183 3.90 -9.92 20.99
CA VAL A 183 4.90 -9.73 22.04
C VAL A 183 4.35 -8.80 23.11
N ARG A 184 4.55 -9.18 24.36
CA ARG A 184 4.30 -8.35 25.54
C ARG A 184 5.62 -8.04 26.23
N ALA A 185 5.85 -6.78 26.54
CA ALA A 185 7.06 -6.34 27.21
C ALA A 185 6.79 -5.28 28.29
N ALA A 186 7.76 -5.12 29.19
CA ALA A 186 7.80 -3.98 30.10
C ALA A 186 8.13 -2.67 29.34
N MET A 187 7.88 -1.52 29.96
CA MET A 187 8.14 -0.19 29.36
C MET A 187 9.60 0.05 28.95
N ASN A 188 10.54 -0.70 29.55
CA ASN A 188 11.98 -0.67 29.22
C ASN A 188 12.35 -1.63 28.07
N GLY A 189 11.36 -2.29 27.44
CA GLY A 189 11.53 -3.24 26.34
C GLY A 189 11.91 -4.66 26.73
N THR A 190 11.99 -4.97 28.03
CA THR A 190 12.23 -6.35 28.48
C THR A 190 11.02 -7.21 28.12
N VAL A 191 11.21 -8.18 27.23
CA VAL A 191 10.16 -9.11 26.79
C VAL A 191 9.69 -9.95 27.98
N LEU A 192 8.40 -9.89 28.26
CA LEU A 192 7.73 -10.64 29.32
C LEU A 192 7.12 -11.94 28.77
N ASP A 193 6.59 -11.87 27.55
CA ASP A 193 6.01 -13.02 26.83
C ASP A 193 6.06 -12.79 25.31
N ASP A 194 6.18 -13.88 24.55
CA ASP A 194 6.26 -13.89 23.07
C ASP A 194 5.34 -15.00 22.55
N HIS A 195 4.09 -14.64 22.28
CA HIS A 195 3.02 -15.57 21.96
C HIS A 195 3.01 -15.92 20.46
N LYS A 196 3.47 -17.13 20.14
CA LYS A 196 3.64 -17.63 18.76
C LYS A 196 2.57 -18.62 18.31
N GLU A 197 1.90 -19.27 19.25
CA GLU A 197 0.97 -20.36 18.96
C GLU A 197 -0.28 -19.85 18.25
N ASP A 198 -0.57 -20.41 17.08
CA ASP A 198 -1.75 -20.10 16.26
C ASP A 198 -1.93 -18.62 15.88
N VAL A 199 -0.85 -17.84 15.85
CA VAL A 199 -0.83 -16.44 15.42
C VAL A 199 -0.40 -16.36 13.95
N TYR A 200 -1.19 -15.68 13.11
CA TYR A 200 -0.93 -15.59 11.66
C TYR A 200 -1.00 -14.15 11.17
N GLU A 201 0.12 -13.60 10.69
CA GLU A 201 0.26 -12.23 10.16
C GLU A 201 -0.55 -11.19 10.97
N PRO A 202 -0.32 -11.06 12.29
CA PRO A 202 -1.05 -10.12 13.13
C PRO A 202 -0.69 -8.68 12.76
N ARG A 203 -1.68 -7.79 12.60
CA ARG A 203 -1.48 -6.40 12.18
C ARG A 203 -1.77 -5.43 13.33
N GLY A 204 -2.81 -4.62 13.24
CA GLY A 204 -3.19 -3.67 14.28
C GLY A 204 -3.64 -4.35 15.57
N ILE A 205 -3.19 -3.79 16.68
CA ILE A 205 -3.44 -4.28 18.04
C ILE A 205 -3.84 -3.11 18.94
N SER A 206 -4.78 -3.33 19.86
CA SER A 206 -5.20 -2.31 20.82
C SER A 206 -5.63 -2.91 22.14
N VAL A 207 -5.30 -2.22 23.23
CA VAL A 207 -5.74 -2.55 24.59
C VAL A 207 -7.13 -1.99 24.85
N ASP A 208 -7.96 -2.77 25.53
CA ASP A 208 -9.23 -2.35 26.12
C ASP A 208 -9.11 -2.36 27.65
N HIS A 209 -8.86 -1.19 28.22
CA HIS A 209 -8.72 -1.00 29.67
C HIS A 209 -10.02 -1.23 30.45
N TYR A 210 -11.20 -1.16 29.79
CA TYR A 210 -12.50 -1.43 30.44
C TYR A 210 -12.66 -2.89 30.77
N ASN A 211 -12.50 -3.73 29.74
CA ASN A 211 -12.82 -5.14 29.80
C ASN A 211 -11.60 -5.98 30.16
N ASN A 212 -10.42 -5.34 30.34
CA ASN A 212 -9.13 -6.00 30.58
C ASN A 212 -8.82 -7.04 29.51
N ARG A 213 -8.98 -6.64 28.24
CA ARG A 213 -8.69 -7.48 27.09
C ARG A 213 -7.84 -6.74 26.08
N ILE A 214 -7.19 -7.49 25.22
CA ILE A 214 -6.49 -6.99 24.04
C ILE A 214 -7.19 -7.54 22.80
N TYR A 215 -7.20 -6.76 21.74
CA TYR A 215 -7.78 -7.12 20.45
C TYR A 215 -6.75 -6.89 19.35
N TRP A 216 -6.70 -7.79 18.37
CA TRP A 216 -5.87 -7.61 17.18
C TRP A 216 -6.52 -8.23 15.94
N VAL A 217 -6.10 -7.76 14.77
CA VAL A 217 -6.51 -8.34 13.49
C VAL A 217 -5.44 -9.27 12.95
N GLU A 218 -5.85 -10.39 12.39
CA GLU A 218 -4.98 -11.37 11.73
C GLU A 218 -5.44 -11.57 10.29
N LYS A 219 -4.47 -11.53 9.36
CA LYS A 219 -4.69 -12.01 8.00
C LYS A 219 -4.39 -13.51 7.96
N LYS A 220 -5.41 -14.30 7.65
CA LYS A 220 -5.28 -15.76 7.55
C LYS A 220 -4.88 -16.15 6.12
N TYR A 221 -4.59 -17.43 5.93
CA TYR A 221 -4.36 -17.99 4.60
C TYR A 221 -5.56 -17.75 3.66
N GLY A 222 -5.25 -17.47 2.40
CA GLY A 222 -6.26 -17.21 1.38
C GLY A 222 -6.96 -15.87 1.58
N ARG A 223 -8.29 -15.90 1.52
CA ARG A 223 -9.15 -14.70 1.59
C ARG A 223 -9.70 -14.43 2.99
N ALA A 224 -9.34 -15.27 3.97
CA ALA A 224 -9.91 -15.21 5.31
C ALA A 224 -9.17 -14.21 6.22
N PHE A 225 -9.90 -13.63 7.17
CA PHE A 225 -9.33 -12.83 8.24
C PHE A 225 -10.04 -13.11 9.57
N THR A 226 -9.38 -12.80 10.68
CA THR A 226 -10.02 -12.81 12.00
C THR A 226 -9.70 -11.56 12.79
N VAL A 227 -10.59 -11.24 13.71
CA VAL A 227 -10.31 -10.35 14.85
C VAL A 227 -10.24 -11.25 16.06
N GLU A 228 -9.10 -11.25 16.73
CA GLU A 228 -8.82 -12.08 17.89
C GLU A 228 -8.92 -11.25 19.17
N SER A 229 -9.15 -11.92 20.30
CA SER A 229 -9.16 -11.29 21.62
C SER A 229 -8.55 -12.19 22.68
N ALA A 230 -7.74 -11.63 23.56
CA ALA A 230 -7.17 -12.32 24.71
C ALA A 230 -7.31 -11.45 25.97
N ASN A 231 -7.01 -12.02 27.13
CA ASN A 231 -6.76 -11.22 28.32
C ASN A 231 -5.42 -10.44 28.18
N LEU A 232 -5.10 -9.59 29.14
CA LEU A 232 -3.89 -8.74 29.08
C LEU A 232 -2.56 -9.49 29.25
N GLU A 233 -2.61 -10.75 29.69
CA GLU A 233 -1.46 -11.66 29.73
C GLU A 233 -1.35 -12.46 28.42
N VAL A 234 -2.14 -12.13 27.39
CA VAL A 234 -2.22 -12.84 26.09
C VAL A 234 -2.63 -14.31 26.25
N GLN A 235 -3.42 -14.60 27.28
CA GLN A 235 -4.04 -15.91 27.54
C GLN A 235 -5.54 -15.83 27.31
N ASP A 236 -6.26 -16.96 27.45
CA ASP A 236 -7.72 -17.01 27.25
C ASP A 236 -8.12 -16.45 25.86
N ARG A 237 -7.40 -16.88 24.83
CA ARG A 237 -7.60 -16.41 23.46
C ARG A 237 -8.93 -16.93 22.92
N GLN A 238 -9.64 -16.05 22.23
CA GLN A 238 -10.87 -16.33 21.50
C GLN A 238 -10.90 -15.55 20.18
N THR A 239 -11.43 -16.18 19.13
CA THR A 239 -11.75 -15.49 17.88
C THR A 239 -13.03 -14.68 18.07
N PHE A 240 -12.92 -13.36 18.06
CA PHE A 240 -14.05 -12.44 18.22
C PHE A 240 -14.92 -12.38 16.97
N LEU A 241 -14.28 -12.24 15.80
CA LEU A 241 -14.93 -12.17 14.48
C LEU A 241 -14.12 -12.99 13.47
N ARG A 242 -14.81 -13.63 12.52
CA ARG A 242 -14.21 -14.24 11.33
C ARG A 242 -14.95 -13.75 10.09
N GLY A 243 -14.20 -13.43 9.04
CA GLY A 243 -14.76 -13.05 7.75
C GLY A 243 -13.85 -13.43 6.58
N GLU A 244 -14.27 -13.07 5.38
CA GLU A 244 -13.55 -13.28 4.13
C GLU A 244 -13.56 -12.01 3.28
N ASP A 245 -12.64 -11.91 2.31
CA ASP A 245 -12.58 -10.86 1.28
C ASP A 245 -12.42 -9.44 1.85
N LYS A 246 -11.64 -9.30 2.92
CA LYS A 246 -11.34 -8.03 3.59
C LYS A 246 -9.87 -7.95 3.94
N ILE A 247 -9.33 -6.74 4.02
CA ILE A 247 -7.95 -6.49 4.44
C ILE A 247 -7.99 -5.67 5.73
N PRO A 248 -8.11 -6.32 6.90
CA PRO A 248 -8.09 -5.59 8.15
C PRO A 248 -6.70 -5.04 8.45
N THR A 249 -6.63 -3.80 8.92
CA THR A 249 -5.35 -3.14 9.22
C THR A 249 -5.23 -2.69 10.67
N HIS A 250 -6.31 -2.15 11.26
CA HIS A 250 -6.30 -1.60 12.61
C HIS A 250 -7.61 -1.89 13.34
N VAL A 251 -7.55 -1.96 14.68
CA VAL A 251 -8.69 -2.11 15.59
C VAL A 251 -8.63 -1.04 16.68
N SER A 252 -9.79 -0.57 17.14
CA SER A 252 -9.89 0.38 18.25
C SER A 252 -11.14 0.07 19.09
N PRO A 253 -10.98 -0.32 20.36
CA PRO A 253 -12.09 -0.63 21.26
C PRO A 253 -12.59 0.61 22.05
N ASN A 254 -13.89 0.65 22.37
CA ASN A 254 -14.42 1.47 23.47
C ASN A 254 -15.14 0.57 24.50
N SER A 255 -15.93 1.11 25.43
CA SER A 255 -16.60 0.29 26.45
C SER A 255 -17.61 -0.75 25.90
N GLN A 256 -18.23 -0.50 24.74
CA GLN A 256 -19.35 -1.31 24.20
C GLN A 256 -19.09 -1.94 22.82
N TYR A 257 -18.28 -1.28 21.99
CA TYR A 257 -18.06 -1.60 20.59
C TYR A 257 -16.58 -1.81 20.31
N LEU A 258 -16.31 -2.64 19.31
CA LEU A 258 -15.01 -2.78 18.68
C LEU A 258 -15.11 -2.22 17.27
N TYR A 259 -14.23 -1.29 16.94
CA TYR A 259 -14.12 -0.73 15.61
C TYR A 259 -12.92 -1.34 14.90
N TRP A 260 -13.04 -1.60 13.60
CA TRP A 260 -11.95 -2.13 12.80
C TRP A 260 -12.00 -1.58 11.38
N ILE A 261 -10.82 -1.44 10.78
CA ILE A 261 -10.66 -0.87 9.45
C ILE A 261 -10.55 -1.99 8.44
N ASP A 262 -11.32 -1.92 7.35
CA ASP A 262 -11.11 -2.68 6.13
C ASP A 262 -10.51 -1.78 5.05
N GLN A 263 -9.27 -2.06 4.68
CA GLN A 263 -8.57 -1.27 3.67
C GLN A 263 -8.97 -1.67 2.23
N GLU A 264 -9.52 -2.87 2.02
CA GLU A 264 -9.93 -3.35 0.69
C GLU A 264 -11.11 -2.53 0.15
N ASP A 265 -12.20 -2.45 0.91
CA ASP A 265 -13.38 -1.68 0.51
C ASP A 265 -13.36 -0.22 0.99
N GLY A 266 -12.33 0.17 1.74
CA GLY A 266 -12.17 1.52 2.28
C GLY A 266 -13.17 1.86 3.38
N GLU A 267 -13.48 0.89 4.25
CA GLU A 267 -14.55 0.97 5.24
C GLU A 267 -14.02 0.95 6.68
N VAL A 268 -14.75 1.59 7.60
CA VAL A 268 -14.61 1.34 9.04
C VAL A 268 -15.89 0.67 9.51
N HIS A 269 -15.71 -0.45 10.20
CA HIS A 269 -16.77 -1.25 10.75
C HIS A 269 -16.87 -1.03 12.27
N GLU A 270 -18.10 -1.00 12.78
CA GLU A 270 -18.42 -1.05 14.20
C GLU A 270 -19.10 -2.38 14.50
N THR A 271 -18.56 -3.12 15.46
CA THR A 271 -19.08 -4.42 15.90
C THR A 271 -19.38 -4.37 17.40
N MET A 272 -20.57 -4.83 17.80
CA MET A 272 -20.93 -4.86 19.22
C MET A 272 -20.17 -5.96 19.96
N LYS A 273 -19.60 -5.67 21.14
CA LYS A 273 -18.79 -6.65 21.89
C LYS A 273 -19.61 -7.82 22.45
N SER A 274 -20.87 -7.59 22.78
CA SER A 274 -21.79 -8.63 23.26
C SER A 274 -22.33 -9.53 22.15
N ASP A 275 -22.27 -9.08 20.90
CA ASP A 275 -22.73 -9.86 19.74
C ASP A 275 -21.88 -9.51 18.50
N SER A 276 -20.85 -10.33 18.26
CA SER A 276 -19.92 -10.11 17.15
C SER A 276 -20.55 -10.30 15.76
N LYS A 277 -21.78 -10.83 15.66
CA LYS A 277 -22.49 -10.94 14.39
C LYS A 277 -23.07 -9.61 13.93
N VAL A 278 -23.31 -8.68 14.86
CA VAL A 278 -23.85 -7.35 14.55
C VAL A 278 -22.69 -6.42 14.22
N THR A 279 -22.45 -6.25 12.91
CA THR A 279 -21.47 -5.31 12.38
C THR A 279 -22.16 -4.32 11.43
N ARG A 280 -21.82 -3.03 11.55
CA ARG A 280 -22.27 -1.99 10.60
C ARG A 280 -21.08 -1.17 10.09
N VAL A 281 -21.20 -0.67 8.86
CA VAL A 281 -20.24 0.28 8.30
C VAL A 281 -20.57 1.68 8.83
N VAL A 282 -19.60 2.34 9.44
CA VAL A 282 -19.75 3.67 10.04
C VAL A 282 -19.00 4.76 9.27
N TYR A 283 -18.01 4.37 8.47
CA TYR A 283 -17.32 5.24 7.52
C TYR A 283 -17.01 4.46 6.24
N LYS A 284 -17.08 5.15 5.10
CA LYS A 284 -16.65 4.65 3.80
C LYS A 284 -15.98 5.78 3.01
N GLY A 285 -14.75 5.56 2.57
CA GLY A 285 -13.99 6.58 1.85
C GLY A 285 -12.61 6.10 1.42
N SER A 286 -11.73 7.04 1.07
CA SER A 286 -10.41 6.71 0.52
C SER A 286 -9.50 6.11 1.59
N ARG A 287 -9.20 4.81 1.44
CA ARG A 287 -8.12 4.07 2.12
C ARG A 287 -7.86 4.50 3.58
N PRO A 288 -8.77 4.21 4.53
CA PRO A 288 -8.50 4.39 5.94
C PRO A 288 -7.27 3.54 6.35
N SER A 289 -6.35 4.12 7.13
CA SER A 289 -5.10 3.45 7.56
C SER A 289 -5.02 3.21 9.06
N ALA A 290 -5.43 4.19 9.87
CA ALA A 290 -5.50 4.08 11.33
C ALA A 290 -6.72 4.80 11.93
N LEU A 291 -7.17 4.33 13.08
CA LEU A 291 -8.38 4.77 13.78
C LEU A 291 -8.07 4.97 15.26
N ILE A 292 -8.52 6.08 15.83
CA ILE A 292 -8.54 6.30 17.28
C ILE A 292 -9.98 6.58 17.68
N ILE A 293 -10.50 5.75 18.59
CA ILE A 293 -11.76 5.97 19.27
C ILE A 293 -11.45 6.52 20.65
N ARG A 294 -12.07 7.65 21.01
CA ARG A 294 -11.88 8.24 22.33
C ARG A 294 -12.58 7.36 23.35
N SER A 295 -11.78 6.59 24.06
CA SER A 295 -12.24 5.67 25.10
C SER A 295 -12.56 6.41 26.41
N GLY A 296 -11.96 7.57 26.63
CA GLY A 296 -12.11 8.34 27.87
C GLY A 296 -11.29 7.74 29.02
N LEU A 297 -10.05 7.31 28.76
CA LEU A 297 -9.11 6.74 29.74
C LEU A 297 -9.11 7.54 31.05
N LEU A 298 -9.03 8.87 30.90
CA LEU A 298 -8.93 9.79 32.02
C LEU A 298 -10.22 9.96 32.83
N VAL A 299 -11.39 9.65 32.26
CA VAL A 299 -12.71 10.02 32.82
C VAL A 299 -13.56 8.80 33.22
N GLU A 300 -13.59 7.76 32.39
CA GLU A 300 -14.56 6.67 32.53
C GLU A 300 -13.99 5.42 33.22
N TYR A 301 -12.74 5.04 32.93
CA TYR A 301 -12.20 3.73 33.27
C TYR A 301 -11.77 3.54 34.71
N GLN A 302 -11.41 4.63 35.41
CA GLN A 302 -10.94 4.56 36.80
C GLN A 302 -11.96 3.91 37.76
N LYS A 303 -13.24 3.88 37.39
CA LYS A 303 -14.32 3.37 38.24
C LYS A 303 -14.28 1.85 38.42
N ASN A 304 -13.81 1.12 37.39
CA ASN A 304 -13.91 -0.34 37.35
C ASN A 304 -12.56 -1.06 37.37
N ASN A 305 -11.43 -0.33 37.32
CA ASN A 305 -10.10 -0.91 37.26
C ASN A 305 -9.14 -0.27 38.29
N PRO A 306 -8.79 -0.97 39.39
CA PRO A 306 -7.89 -0.45 40.42
C PRO A 306 -6.50 -0.06 39.93
N SER A 307 -5.93 -0.82 38.99
CA SER A 307 -4.61 -0.51 38.40
C SER A 307 -4.65 0.82 37.64
N CYS A 308 -5.72 1.05 36.88
CA CYS A 308 -5.90 2.32 36.18
C CYS A 308 -6.14 3.49 37.16
N LYS A 309 -6.85 3.27 38.27
CA LYS A 309 -7.12 4.34 39.24
C LYS A 309 -5.84 5.00 39.76
N ALA A 310 -4.81 4.21 40.08
CA ALA A 310 -3.54 4.74 40.59
C ALA A 310 -2.80 5.55 39.50
N VAL A 311 -2.58 4.97 38.33
CA VAL A 311 -1.86 5.64 37.23
C VAL A 311 -2.57 6.90 36.78
N VAL A 312 -3.89 6.85 36.59
CA VAL A 312 -4.63 8.00 36.12
C VAL A 312 -4.71 9.10 37.19
N SER A 313 -4.73 8.75 38.48
CA SER A 313 -4.63 9.77 39.54
C SER A 313 -3.30 10.52 39.47
N GLU A 314 -2.20 9.82 39.19
CA GLU A 314 -0.88 10.43 39.02
C GLU A 314 -0.81 11.30 37.75
N ILE A 315 -1.38 10.83 36.62
CA ILE A 315 -1.50 11.64 35.40
C ILE A 315 -2.25 12.94 35.70
N ILE A 316 -3.41 12.87 36.34
CA ILE A 316 -4.22 14.05 36.69
C ILE A 316 -3.44 14.99 37.62
N ASP A 317 -2.69 14.46 38.58
CA ASP A 317 -1.89 15.27 39.49
C ASP A 317 -0.71 15.95 38.79
N ASN A 318 -0.07 15.29 37.82
CA ASN A 318 0.98 15.90 36.99
C ASN A 318 0.41 17.06 36.14
N VAL A 319 -0.76 16.86 35.52
CA VAL A 319 -1.45 17.92 34.75
C VAL A 319 -1.82 19.11 35.64
N ARG A 320 -2.27 18.84 36.87
CA ARG A 320 -2.55 19.90 37.84
C ARG A 320 -1.30 20.69 38.20
N LYS A 321 -0.17 20.03 38.44
CA LYS A 321 1.12 20.66 38.74
C LYS A 321 1.59 21.57 37.59
N GLU A 322 1.54 21.08 36.35
CA GLU A 322 1.85 21.89 35.16
C GLU A 322 0.92 23.12 35.07
N SER A 323 -0.39 22.94 35.31
CA SER A 323 -1.34 24.05 35.27
C SER A 323 -1.12 25.07 36.40
N SER A 324 -0.62 24.66 37.57
CA SER A 324 -0.25 25.58 38.65
C SER A 324 1.03 26.33 38.36
N GLU A 325 2.04 25.70 37.76
CA GLU A 325 3.28 26.39 37.34
C GLU A 325 2.97 27.45 36.27
N VAL A 326 2.05 27.16 35.35
CA VAL A 326 1.56 28.16 34.39
C VAL A 326 0.73 29.25 35.07
N LYS A 327 -0.03 28.95 36.13
CA LYS A 327 -0.79 29.96 36.90
C LYS A 327 0.10 30.88 37.74
N ASP A 328 1.22 30.41 38.26
CA ASP A 328 2.17 31.26 39.00
C ASP A 328 2.94 32.21 38.06
N VAL A 329 3.09 31.84 36.77
CA VAL A 329 3.63 32.72 35.73
C VAL A 329 2.53 33.61 35.10
N ALA A 330 1.28 33.13 35.00
CA ALA A 330 0.14 33.86 34.44
C ALA A 330 -0.59 34.78 35.44
N GLN A 331 -0.35 34.66 36.76
CA GLN A 331 -0.87 35.60 37.76
C GLN A 331 -0.22 36.99 37.70
N ALA A 332 0.73 37.21 36.78
CA ALA A 332 1.21 38.53 36.38
C ALA A 332 0.40 39.17 35.23
N VAL A 333 -0.64 38.52 34.68
CA VAL A 333 -1.51 39.09 33.63
C VAL A 333 -2.98 38.80 33.96
N THR A 334 -3.62 39.72 34.68
CA THR A 334 -5.08 39.74 34.87
C THR A 334 -5.73 40.43 33.68
N SER A 335 -6.08 39.69 32.63
CA SER A 335 -6.98 40.18 31.57
C SER A 335 -8.40 39.67 31.82
N LYS A 336 -9.33 40.63 31.92
CA LYS A 336 -10.80 40.44 31.81
C LYS A 336 -11.15 39.51 30.64
N PRO A 337 -12.32 38.83 30.66
CA PRO A 337 -12.80 38.13 29.47
C PRO A 337 -12.93 39.15 28.33
N GLU A 338 -12.05 39.05 27.33
CA GLU A 338 -12.08 39.92 26.16
C GLU A 338 -13.32 39.62 25.33
N MET A 339 -14.02 40.70 24.96
CA MET A 339 -15.20 40.66 24.11
C MET A 339 -14.76 40.23 22.70
N ILE A 340 -15.15 39.05 22.25
CA ILE A 340 -14.82 38.51 20.93
C ILE A 340 -15.37 39.48 19.86
N THR A 341 -14.48 39.95 18.98
CA THR A 341 -14.82 40.81 17.83
C THR A 341 -14.55 40.02 16.56
N CYS A 342 -15.59 39.83 15.73
CA CYS A 342 -15.46 39.14 14.45
C CYS A 342 -14.95 40.10 13.37
N LEU A 343 -13.83 39.75 12.74
CA LEU A 343 -13.21 40.46 11.62
C LEU A 343 -13.87 40.04 10.29
N ASN A 344 -13.51 40.73 9.20
CA ASN A 344 -13.93 40.43 7.83
C ASN A 344 -15.45 40.19 7.65
N LYS A 345 -16.26 40.98 8.36
CA LYS A 345 -17.75 40.91 8.37
C LYS A 345 -18.32 39.60 8.92
N GLY A 346 -17.56 38.88 9.76
CA GLY A 346 -18.07 37.74 10.51
C GLY A 346 -19.18 38.17 11.48
N ILE A 347 -20.14 37.28 11.72
CA ILE A 347 -21.29 37.51 12.60
C ILE A 347 -21.03 36.82 13.93
N LEU A 348 -21.09 37.56 15.04
CA LEU A 348 -20.95 36.97 16.38
C LEU A 348 -22.18 36.12 16.70
N ASN A 349 -21.98 34.82 16.91
CA ASN A 349 -22.99 33.95 17.46
C ASN A 349 -23.01 34.09 19.00
N HIS A 350 -23.98 34.84 19.52
CA HIS A 350 -24.11 35.11 20.95
C HIS A 350 -24.34 33.86 21.81
N ASN A 351 -24.83 32.76 21.23
CA ASN A 351 -25.10 31.53 21.98
C ASN A 351 -23.82 30.72 22.21
N THR A 352 -22.92 30.70 21.23
CA THR A 352 -21.67 29.93 21.27
C THR A 352 -20.45 30.80 21.59
N ASN A 353 -20.61 32.13 21.60
CA ASN A 353 -19.52 33.10 21.69
C ASN A 353 -18.44 32.84 20.62
N SER A 354 -18.86 32.58 19.37
CA SER A 354 -17.96 32.30 18.25
C SER A 354 -18.35 33.10 17.01
N CYS A 355 -17.39 33.34 16.11
CA CYS A 355 -17.64 34.07 14.87
C CYS A 355 -18.11 33.14 13.75
N ILE A 356 -19.19 33.51 13.07
CA ILE A 356 -19.66 32.90 11.83
C ILE A 356 -19.04 33.68 10.68
N CYS A 357 -18.10 33.06 9.97
CA CYS A 357 -17.32 33.72 8.92
C CYS A 357 -18.03 33.73 7.57
N LEU A 358 -17.71 34.74 6.75
CA LEU A 358 -18.07 34.70 5.34
C LEU A 358 -17.31 33.56 4.63
N PRO A 359 -17.85 32.99 3.54
CA PRO A 359 -17.24 31.89 2.77
C PRO A 359 -15.79 32.02 2.34
N GLU A 360 -15.22 33.23 2.37
CA GLU A 360 -13.85 33.51 1.94
C GLU A 360 -12.87 33.59 3.12
N TYR A 361 -13.36 33.49 4.37
CA TYR A 361 -12.59 33.67 5.60
C TYR A 361 -12.81 32.53 6.60
N GLN A 362 -11.78 32.26 7.39
CA GLN A 362 -11.74 31.29 8.47
C GLN A 362 -10.93 31.87 9.67
N GLY A 363 -10.76 31.08 10.72
CA GLY A 363 -10.14 31.52 11.97
C GLY A 363 -11.20 31.83 13.03
N THR A 364 -10.78 31.91 14.29
CA THR A 364 -11.68 32.12 15.44
C THR A 364 -12.38 33.47 15.40
N PHE A 365 -11.75 34.46 14.77
CA PHE A 365 -12.28 35.81 14.56
C PHE A 365 -12.52 36.10 13.07
N CYS A 366 -12.54 35.09 12.18
CA CYS A 366 -12.66 35.26 10.73
C CYS A 366 -11.53 36.09 10.09
N GLU A 367 -10.34 36.04 10.68
CA GLU A 367 -9.18 36.87 10.36
C GLU A 367 -8.33 36.31 9.20
N ILE A 368 -8.46 35.01 8.90
CA ILE A 368 -7.62 34.31 7.93
C ILE A 368 -8.41 34.13 6.63
N PRO A 369 -7.98 34.70 5.49
CA PRO A 369 -8.56 34.33 4.19
C PRO A 369 -8.36 32.83 3.93
N ILE A 370 -9.37 32.12 3.45
CA ILE A 370 -9.29 30.66 3.21
C ILE A 370 -8.17 30.32 2.19
N CYS A 371 -7.90 31.23 1.25
CA CYS A 371 -6.82 31.08 0.28
C CYS A 371 -5.41 31.39 0.81
N ASN A 372 -5.26 31.81 2.07
CA ASN A 372 -3.96 32.16 2.64
C ASN A 372 -3.05 30.93 2.71
N ASN A 373 -1.92 30.94 1.99
CA ASN A 373 -0.97 29.83 1.88
C ASN A 373 -1.57 28.47 1.49
N PHE A 374 -2.77 28.44 0.90
CA PHE A 374 -3.37 27.17 0.50
C PHE A 374 -2.64 26.56 -0.71
N CYS A 375 -2.42 27.32 -1.78
CA CYS A 375 -1.68 26.86 -2.95
C CYS A 375 -0.18 27.15 -2.81
N VAL A 376 0.67 26.17 -3.10
CA VAL A 376 2.13 26.33 -3.09
C VAL A 376 2.60 26.91 -4.42
N HIS A 377 2.26 26.28 -5.56
CA HIS A 377 2.60 26.74 -6.91
C HIS A 377 1.36 26.86 -7.81
N GLY A 378 0.43 27.73 -7.40
CA GLY A 378 -0.79 27.98 -8.17
C GLY A 378 -1.62 29.14 -7.64
N GLU A 379 -2.67 29.47 -8.38
CA GLU A 379 -3.63 30.50 -8.00
C GLU A 379 -4.80 29.88 -7.22
N CYS A 380 -5.06 30.38 -6.01
CA CYS A 380 -6.20 29.93 -5.21
C CYS A 380 -7.51 30.60 -5.65
N VAL A 381 -8.57 29.80 -5.79
CA VAL A 381 -9.94 30.27 -5.99
C VAL A 381 -10.85 29.62 -4.96
N VAL A 382 -11.86 30.35 -4.47
CA VAL A 382 -12.89 29.78 -3.59
C VAL A 382 -13.96 29.12 -4.46
N GLY A 383 -14.15 27.81 -4.30
CA GLY A 383 -15.17 27.01 -4.98
C GLY A 383 -16.59 27.37 -4.55
N ALA A 384 -17.59 26.88 -5.30
CA ALA A 384 -19.00 27.14 -5.01
C ALA A 384 -19.47 26.58 -3.66
N ASP A 385 -18.72 25.63 -3.11
CA ASP A 385 -18.90 25.00 -1.81
C ASP A 385 -18.13 25.71 -0.68
N SER A 386 -17.56 26.89 -0.95
CA SER A 386 -16.72 27.66 -0.01
C SER A 386 -15.39 26.99 0.37
N ARG A 387 -14.89 26.06 -0.46
CA ARG A 387 -13.58 25.42 -0.28
C ARG A 387 -12.53 26.05 -1.18
N PRO A 388 -11.26 26.18 -0.75
CA PRO A 388 -10.20 26.65 -1.63
C PRO A 388 -9.85 25.57 -2.66
N MET A 389 -9.64 25.98 -3.90
CA MET A 389 -9.17 25.13 -4.99
C MET A 389 -7.97 25.81 -5.66
N CYS A 390 -6.94 25.06 -5.98
CA CYS A 390 -5.76 25.59 -6.65
C CYS A 390 -5.78 25.37 -8.15
N LYS A 391 -5.48 26.43 -8.91
CA LYS A 391 -5.11 26.34 -10.32
C LYS A 391 -3.60 26.27 -10.43
N CYS A 392 -3.07 25.07 -10.63
CA CYS A 392 -1.63 24.85 -10.62
C CYS A 392 -0.92 25.44 -11.84
N HIS A 393 0.31 25.89 -11.61
CA HIS A 393 1.24 26.18 -12.70
C HIS A 393 1.57 24.89 -13.47
N ALA A 394 1.97 25.03 -14.73
CA ALA A 394 2.08 23.92 -15.69
C ALA A 394 3.02 22.75 -15.27
N GLU A 395 3.95 22.98 -14.33
CA GLU A 395 4.90 21.98 -13.86
C GLU A 395 4.48 21.27 -12.57
N PHE A 396 3.38 21.68 -11.96
CA PHE A 396 2.95 21.22 -10.64
C PHE A 396 1.55 20.59 -10.68
N GLU A 397 1.35 19.55 -9.87
CA GLU A 397 0.08 18.85 -9.66
C GLU A 397 -0.25 18.72 -8.17
N GLY A 398 -1.43 18.19 -7.86
CA GLY A 398 -1.96 18.05 -6.51
C GLY A 398 -2.97 19.14 -6.16
N GLU A 399 -3.81 18.88 -5.16
CA GLU A 399 -4.85 19.81 -4.67
C GLU A 399 -4.27 21.17 -4.25
N ARG A 400 -2.99 21.20 -3.86
CA ARG A 400 -2.26 22.39 -3.41
C ARG A 400 -1.11 22.79 -4.35
N CYS A 401 -0.95 22.13 -5.50
CA CYS A 401 0.14 22.37 -6.45
C CYS A 401 1.54 22.24 -5.81
N ASP A 402 1.70 21.24 -4.96
CA ASP A 402 2.86 20.99 -4.13
C ASP A 402 3.79 19.91 -4.68
N ARG A 403 3.36 19.18 -5.73
CA ARG A 403 4.15 18.11 -6.36
C ARG A 403 4.56 18.50 -7.76
N ASN A 404 5.83 18.36 -8.11
CA ASN A 404 6.25 18.49 -9.51
C ASN A 404 5.74 17.27 -10.30
N ILE A 405 5.16 17.50 -11.47
CA ILE A 405 4.55 16.45 -12.31
C ILE A 405 5.57 15.35 -12.71
N CYS A 406 6.85 15.72 -12.80
CA CYS A 406 7.94 14.82 -13.19
C CYS A 406 8.57 14.05 -12.02
N ASP A 407 8.33 14.46 -10.77
CA ASP A 407 8.93 13.80 -9.61
C ASP A 407 8.45 12.36 -9.48
N GLY A 408 9.39 11.41 -9.54
CA GLY A 408 9.13 9.98 -9.43
C GLY A 408 8.33 9.36 -10.58
N TYR A 409 8.01 10.13 -11.63
CA TYR A 409 7.27 9.57 -12.76
C TYR A 409 8.14 8.62 -13.58
N CYS A 410 9.33 9.04 -14.00
CA CYS A 410 10.27 8.18 -14.73
C CYS A 410 11.10 7.35 -13.74
N LEU A 411 11.05 6.03 -13.87
CA LEU A 411 11.79 5.06 -13.07
C LEU A 411 13.17 4.79 -13.70
N ASN A 412 14.03 4.06 -12.99
CA ASN A 412 15.31 3.55 -13.50
C ASN A 412 16.19 4.61 -14.21
N ASN A 413 16.26 5.81 -13.61
CA ASN A 413 16.98 6.98 -14.15
C ASN A 413 16.47 7.46 -15.52
N GLY A 414 15.20 7.24 -15.85
CA GLY A 414 14.55 7.86 -16.99
C GLY A 414 14.44 9.39 -16.81
N ARG A 415 14.59 10.14 -17.90
CA ARG A 415 14.47 11.61 -17.90
C ARG A 415 13.07 12.03 -18.31
N CYS A 416 12.41 12.83 -17.48
CA CYS A 416 11.07 13.34 -17.72
C CYS A 416 11.08 14.62 -18.56
N ALA A 417 10.11 14.76 -19.46
CA ALA A 417 9.80 15.99 -20.20
C ALA A 417 8.28 16.23 -20.23
N LEU A 418 7.87 17.49 -20.14
CA LEU A 418 6.47 17.92 -20.28
C LEU A 418 6.25 18.50 -21.68
N SER A 419 5.18 18.06 -22.35
CA SER A 419 4.71 18.69 -23.59
C SER A 419 4.09 20.07 -23.29
N ALA A 420 3.88 20.88 -24.33
CA ALA A 420 3.18 22.16 -24.20
C ALA A 420 1.74 22.04 -23.67
N THR A 421 1.15 20.84 -23.71
CA THR A 421 -0.18 20.54 -23.15
C THR A 421 -0.13 19.98 -21.73
N GLY A 422 1.06 19.92 -21.11
CA GLY A 422 1.27 19.35 -19.77
C GLY A 422 1.39 17.81 -19.75
N GLN A 423 1.49 17.16 -20.91
CA GLN A 423 1.60 15.70 -20.96
C GLN A 423 3.05 15.27 -20.71
N ARG A 424 3.26 14.46 -19.67
CA ARG A 424 4.56 13.91 -19.28
C ARG A 424 5.00 12.74 -20.17
N SER A 425 6.30 12.68 -20.47
CA SER A 425 6.95 11.61 -21.24
C SER A 425 8.33 11.29 -20.64
N CYS A 426 8.75 10.03 -20.70
CA CYS A 426 10.04 9.57 -20.20
C CYS A 426 10.95 9.11 -21.34
N THR A 427 12.21 9.54 -21.33
CA THR A 427 13.29 8.95 -22.15
C THR A 427 14.12 8.01 -21.29
N CYS A 428 14.18 6.73 -21.68
CA CYS A 428 14.77 5.67 -20.86
C CYS A 428 16.28 5.49 -21.08
N SER A 429 16.95 5.00 -20.04
CA SER A 429 18.36 4.58 -20.12
C SER A 429 18.51 3.28 -20.94
N LYS A 430 19.71 3.01 -21.47
CA LYS A 430 20.02 1.94 -22.46
C LYS A 430 19.48 0.54 -22.15
N ASN A 431 19.20 0.20 -20.88
CA ASN A 431 18.75 -1.13 -20.47
C ASN A 431 17.28 -1.19 -20.03
N PHE A 432 16.52 -0.11 -20.19
CA PHE A 432 15.14 -0.01 -19.71
C PHE A 432 14.19 0.47 -20.80
N SER A 433 12.97 0.00 -20.74
CA SER A 433 11.86 0.33 -21.64
C SER A 433 10.56 0.49 -20.84
N GLY A 434 9.46 0.78 -21.54
CA GLY A 434 8.18 1.12 -20.93
C GLY A 434 7.92 2.63 -20.88
N ALA A 435 6.67 3.04 -20.64
CA ALA A 435 6.27 4.45 -20.68
C ALA A 435 6.88 5.27 -19.55
N ARG A 436 7.30 4.60 -18.46
CA ARG A 436 7.96 5.15 -17.30
C ARG A 436 9.35 4.54 -17.08
N CYS A 437 9.91 3.84 -18.08
CA CYS A 437 11.19 3.13 -17.98
C CYS A 437 11.21 2.03 -16.90
N GLU A 438 10.06 1.43 -16.62
CA GLU A 438 9.83 0.44 -15.58
C GLU A 438 10.34 -0.97 -15.93
N THR A 439 10.44 -1.29 -17.21
CA THR A 439 10.76 -2.63 -17.70
C THR A 439 12.25 -2.75 -17.98
N ALA A 440 12.95 -3.67 -17.35
CA ALA A 440 14.30 -4.04 -17.77
C ALA A 440 14.23 -4.79 -19.10
N ILE A 441 15.02 -4.38 -20.09
CA ILE A 441 15.07 -5.04 -21.41
C ILE A 441 15.67 -6.46 -21.26
N CYS A 442 16.75 -6.58 -20.49
CA CYS A 442 17.34 -7.85 -20.10
C CYS A 442 16.80 -8.28 -18.73
N THR A 443 15.80 -9.15 -18.72
CA THR A 443 15.38 -9.86 -17.50
C THR A 443 16.21 -11.13 -17.32
N SER A 444 16.28 -11.66 -16.09
CA SER A 444 17.10 -12.85 -15.76
C SER A 444 16.71 -14.11 -16.55
N ASP A 445 15.50 -14.11 -17.11
CA ASP A 445 14.86 -15.18 -17.88
C ASP A 445 14.84 -14.88 -19.39
N TYR A 446 15.41 -13.75 -19.85
CA TYR A 446 15.52 -13.49 -21.28
C TYR A 446 16.42 -14.53 -21.96
N CYS A 447 17.61 -14.80 -21.43
CA CYS A 447 18.48 -15.89 -21.90
C CYS A 447 18.31 -17.11 -21.00
N TYR A 448 18.01 -18.28 -21.56
CA TYR A 448 17.84 -19.52 -20.78
C TYR A 448 19.17 -20.02 -20.21
N ASN A 449 20.22 -20.05 -21.05
CA ASN A 449 21.57 -20.51 -20.67
C ASN A 449 22.63 -19.57 -21.23
N GLY A 450 22.55 -18.27 -20.92
CA GLY A 450 23.50 -17.27 -21.40
C GLY A 450 23.38 -15.95 -20.66
N GLU A 451 24.23 -15.00 -21.03
CA GLU A 451 24.20 -13.63 -20.49
C GLU A 451 23.50 -12.69 -21.48
N CYS A 452 22.50 -11.95 -21.00
CA CYS A 452 21.77 -10.96 -21.80
C CYS A 452 22.51 -9.61 -21.81
N PHE A 453 22.62 -9.00 -22.99
CA PHE A 453 23.11 -7.64 -23.17
C PHE A 453 22.22 -6.88 -24.16
N VAL A 454 22.24 -5.54 -24.13
CA VAL A 454 21.41 -4.71 -25.02
C VAL A 454 22.29 -4.04 -26.06
N GLU A 455 22.03 -4.36 -27.32
CA GLU A 455 22.66 -3.75 -28.50
C GLU A 455 21.57 -3.13 -29.39
N ASN A 456 21.71 -1.84 -29.72
CA ASN A 456 20.71 -1.08 -30.51
C ASN A 456 19.25 -1.18 -29.99
N GLU A 457 19.05 -1.10 -28.68
CA GLU A 457 17.74 -1.22 -28.00
C GLU A 457 17.09 -2.61 -28.10
N VAL A 458 17.83 -3.62 -28.59
CA VAL A 458 17.38 -5.01 -28.69
C VAL A 458 18.21 -5.88 -27.72
N PRO A 459 17.56 -6.76 -26.93
CA PRO A 459 18.27 -7.73 -26.11
C PRO A 459 18.88 -8.85 -26.97
N GLU A 460 20.14 -9.18 -26.72
CA GLU A 460 20.89 -10.28 -27.34
C GLU A 460 21.49 -11.19 -26.26
N CYS A 461 21.62 -12.48 -26.57
CA CYS A 461 22.12 -13.49 -25.64
C CYS A 461 23.49 -14.03 -26.04
N LYS A 462 24.45 -13.96 -25.12
CA LYS A 462 25.73 -14.66 -25.22
C LYS A 462 25.63 -16.03 -24.55
N CYS A 463 25.53 -17.09 -25.33
CA CYS A 463 25.28 -18.43 -24.80
C CYS A 463 26.46 -19.02 -24.05
N ASN A 464 26.15 -19.70 -22.95
CA ASN A 464 27.08 -20.54 -22.22
C ASN A 464 27.52 -21.71 -23.11
N VAL A 465 28.71 -22.24 -22.83
CA VAL A 465 29.28 -23.37 -23.58
C VAL A 465 28.29 -24.55 -23.58
N GLY A 466 28.07 -25.12 -24.78
CA GLY A 466 27.15 -26.23 -24.98
C GLY A 466 25.71 -25.82 -25.26
N TYR A 467 25.39 -24.53 -25.30
CA TYR A 467 24.08 -24.02 -25.68
C TYR A 467 24.15 -23.12 -26.92
N ARG A 468 23.05 -23.04 -27.66
CA ARG A 468 22.86 -22.22 -28.86
C ARG A 468 21.40 -21.78 -29.00
N GLY A 469 21.11 -21.00 -30.03
CA GLY A 469 19.81 -20.38 -30.25
C GLY A 469 19.81 -18.92 -29.81
N ASP A 470 18.83 -18.12 -30.28
CA ASP A 470 18.78 -16.67 -30.02
C ASP A 470 18.61 -16.35 -28.54
N ARG A 471 18.07 -17.30 -27.74
CA ARG A 471 17.90 -17.20 -26.29
C ARG A 471 18.65 -18.30 -25.54
N CYS A 472 19.59 -19.00 -26.18
CA CYS A 472 20.37 -20.09 -25.60
C CYS A 472 19.53 -21.26 -25.05
N GLU A 473 18.43 -21.54 -25.72
CA GLU A 473 17.42 -22.55 -25.36
C GLU A 473 17.78 -23.95 -25.86
N GLU A 474 18.61 -24.07 -26.90
CA GLU A 474 18.98 -25.36 -27.48
C GLU A 474 20.32 -25.86 -26.93
N TYR A 475 20.37 -27.10 -26.45
CA TYR A 475 21.64 -27.78 -26.16
C TYR A 475 22.32 -28.21 -27.46
N THR A 476 23.56 -27.79 -27.69
CA THR A 476 24.31 -27.96 -28.95
C THR A 476 24.41 -29.42 -29.40
N CYS A 477 24.45 -30.39 -28.47
CA CYS A 477 24.53 -31.81 -28.82
C CYS A 477 23.20 -32.42 -29.30
N ASN A 478 22.06 -31.76 -29.11
CA ASN A 478 20.78 -32.29 -29.58
C ASN A 478 20.76 -32.40 -31.11
N ASN A 479 20.61 -33.61 -31.63
CA ASN A 479 20.60 -33.94 -33.06
C ASN A 479 21.84 -33.47 -33.84
N TYR A 480 22.94 -33.15 -33.15
CA TYR A 480 24.16 -32.72 -33.84
C TYR A 480 24.86 -33.92 -34.49
N CYS A 481 25.09 -35.00 -33.74
CA CYS A 481 25.62 -36.25 -34.27
C CYS A 481 24.48 -37.06 -34.90
N LEU A 482 24.64 -37.40 -36.18
CA LEU A 482 23.70 -38.20 -36.93
C LEU A 482 23.96 -39.69 -36.70
N HIS A 483 23.03 -40.54 -37.12
CA HIS A 483 23.17 -42.00 -37.15
C HIS A 483 23.67 -42.61 -35.83
N ASP A 484 23.06 -42.17 -34.72
CA ASP A 484 23.36 -42.60 -33.35
C ASP A 484 24.81 -42.34 -32.89
N GLY A 485 25.48 -41.36 -33.50
CA GLY A 485 26.78 -40.88 -33.02
C GLY A 485 26.67 -40.29 -31.61
N THR A 486 27.63 -40.62 -30.75
CA THR A 486 27.68 -40.06 -29.39
C THR A 486 28.30 -38.67 -29.44
N CYS A 487 27.55 -37.66 -29.02
CA CYS A 487 28.05 -36.29 -28.91
C CYS A 487 28.83 -36.09 -27.62
N ILE A 488 30.01 -35.48 -27.73
CA ILE A 488 30.87 -35.09 -26.61
C ILE A 488 31.25 -33.63 -26.77
N LEU A 489 31.07 -32.85 -25.70
CA LEU A 489 31.65 -31.52 -25.60
C LEU A 489 33.08 -31.67 -25.10
N ASN A 490 34.04 -31.27 -25.94
CA ASN A 490 35.44 -31.28 -25.57
C ASN A 490 35.70 -30.13 -24.58
N ASN A 491 36.04 -30.47 -23.34
CA ASN A 491 36.29 -29.49 -22.28
C ASN A 491 37.42 -28.50 -22.61
N ASP A 492 38.38 -28.88 -23.46
CA ASP A 492 39.54 -28.04 -23.77
C ASP A 492 39.23 -27.05 -24.90
N THR A 493 38.54 -27.50 -25.95
CA THR A 493 38.23 -26.64 -27.11
C THR A 493 36.87 -25.98 -27.02
N MET A 494 36.02 -26.39 -26.08
CA MET A 494 34.60 -26.02 -26.00
C MET A 494 33.82 -26.38 -27.27
N LEU A 495 34.39 -27.21 -28.15
CA LEU A 495 33.78 -27.64 -29.41
C LEU A 495 33.08 -28.99 -29.22
N VAL A 496 31.98 -29.16 -29.95
CA VAL A 496 31.25 -30.43 -30.03
C VAL A 496 31.96 -31.38 -30.99
N GLU A 497 32.13 -32.63 -30.56
CA GLU A 497 32.73 -33.72 -31.32
C GLU A 497 31.78 -34.92 -31.34
N CYS A 498 31.73 -35.64 -32.47
CA CYS A 498 30.90 -36.84 -32.63
C CYS A 498 31.75 -38.10 -32.68
N ARG A 499 31.47 -39.05 -31.79
CA ARG A 499 31.99 -40.42 -31.88
C ARG A 499 31.04 -41.27 -32.70
N CYS A 500 31.45 -41.57 -33.93
CA CYS A 500 30.65 -42.34 -34.87
C CYS A 500 30.75 -43.84 -34.64
N GLY A 501 29.65 -44.55 -34.91
CA GLY A 501 29.59 -46.01 -34.81
C GLY A 501 30.45 -46.74 -35.86
N SER A 502 30.27 -48.06 -35.96
CA SER A 502 31.03 -48.88 -36.91
C SER A 502 30.76 -48.54 -38.37
N GLU A 503 29.52 -48.13 -38.71
CA GLU A 503 29.06 -47.95 -40.09
C GLU A 503 29.23 -46.53 -40.67
N TYR A 504 29.41 -45.50 -39.82
CA TYR A 504 29.41 -44.09 -40.23
C TYR A 504 30.69 -43.36 -39.79
N THR A 505 31.09 -42.33 -40.53
CA THR A 505 32.23 -41.43 -40.30
C THR A 505 31.87 -40.00 -40.70
N GLY A 506 32.82 -39.07 -40.64
CA GLY A 506 32.59 -37.63 -40.84
C GLY A 506 32.40 -36.89 -39.52
N LYS A 507 32.41 -35.55 -39.55
CA LYS A 507 32.39 -34.71 -38.33
C LYS A 507 31.09 -34.84 -37.52
N ARG A 508 30.00 -35.24 -38.18
CA ARG A 508 28.67 -35.44 -37.61
C ARG A 508 28.16 -36.87 -37.84
N CYS A 509 29.05 -37.80 -38.21
CA CYS A 509 28.70 -39.18 -38.56
C CYS A 509 27.79 -39.31 -39.78
N GLU A 510 27.84 -38.35 -40.70
CA GLU A 510 26.98 -38.22 -41.87
C GLU A 510 27.40 -39.10 -43.06
N ILE A 511 28.61 -39.68 -43.03
CA ILE A 511 29.20 -40.41 -44.16
C ILE A 511 29.20 -41.92 -43.86
N PRO A 512 28.49 -42.77 -44.61
CA PRO A 512 28.63 -44.21 -44.48
C PRO A 512 30.04 -44.67 -44.88
N LYS A 513 30.76 -45.39 -44.00
CA LYS A 513 32.16 -45.80 -44.22
C LYS A 513 32.39 -46.59 -45.51
N ARG A 514 31.37 -47.28 -46.02
CA ARG A 514 31.42 -47.97 -47.33
C ARG A 514 31.81 -47.06 -48.49
N PHE A 515 31.49 -45.76 -48.43
CA PHE A 515 31.89 -44.80 -49.45
C PHE A 515 33.37 -44.42 -49.36
N CYS A 516 33.96 -44.52 -48.17
CA CYS A 516 35.39 -44.27 -47.95
C CYS A 516 36.28 -45.41 -48.46
N SER A 517 35.75 -46.63 -48.54
CA SER A 517 36.50 -47.80 -49.02
C SER A 517 36.55 -47.94 -50.54
N LEU A 518 35.76 -47.15 -51.29
CA LEU A 518 35.61 -47.30 -52.73
C LEU A 518 36.62 -46.51 -53.56
N ASP A 519 37.38 -45.61 -52.94
CA ASP A 519 38.32 -44.75 -53.67
C ASP A 519 39.65 -44.62 -52.91
N ASN A 520 40.42 -45.70 -52.89
CA ASN A 520 41.76 -45.74 -52.26
C ASN A 520 42.81 -44.85 -52.97
N GLY A 521 42.43 -44.07 -54.00
CA GLY A 521 43.34 -43.28 -54.83
C GLY A 521 43.22 -41.76 -54.67
N ASN A 522 42.21 -41.22 -53.96
CA ASN A 522 42.00 -39.77 -53.88
C ASN A 522 42.31 -39.21 -52.46
N PRO A 523 43.41 -38.44 -52.29
CA PRO A 523 43.77 -37.83 -51.00
C PRO A 523 42.69 -36.91 -50.42
N GLU A 524 41.92 -36.22 -51.26
CA GLU A 524 40.83 -35.34 -50.79
C GLU A 524 39.72 -36.15 -50.12
N MET A 525 39.41 -37.34 -50.65
CA MET A 525 38.36 -38.18 -50.11
C MET A 525 38.76 -38.81 -48.77
N GLN A 526 40.04 -39.17 -48.60
CA GLN A 526 40.58 -39.61 -47.31
C GLN A 526 40.47 -38.51 -46.25
N GLN A 527 40.83 -37.27 -46.58
CA GLN A 527 40.75 -36.15 -45.66
C GLN A 527 39.30 -35.85 -45.22
N TYR A 528 38.35 -36.04 -46.14
CA TYR A 528 36.92 -35.94 -45.87
C TYR A 528 36.41 -37.07 -44.95
N CYS A 529 36.86 -38.31 -45.19
CA CYS A 529 36.51 -39.49 -44.40
C CYS A 529 37.13 -39.52 -42.99
N GLU A 530 38.29 -38.90 -42.80
CA GLU A 530 38.98 -38.79 -41.50
C GLU A 530 38.46 -37.61 -40.64
N GLY A 531 37.52 -36.81 -41.16
CA GLY A 531 36.96 -35.67 -40.43
C GLY A 531 37.97 -34.56 -40.13
N VAL A 532 39.17 -34.61 -40.72
CA VAL A 532 40.22 -33.62 -40.52
C VAL A 532 39.73 -32.30 -41.11
N ALA A 533 39.49 -31.35 -40.21
CA ALA A 533 39.16 -30.00 -40.60
C ALA A 533 40.29 -29.48 -41.50
N ILE A 534 39.98 -29.22 -42.78
CA ILE A 534 40.79 -28.26 -43.52
C ILE A 534 40.67 -26.97 -42.72
N ALA A 535 41.73 -26.64 -41.98
CA ALA A 535 41.93 -25.37 -41.32
C ALA A 535 42.13 -24.30 -42.40
N LYS A 536 41.11 -24.07 -43.21
CA LYS A 536 40.85 -22.78 -43.80
C LYS A 536 40.03 -22.05 -42.76
N ASN A 537 40.45 -20.83 -42.45
CA ASN A 537 39.70 -19.86 -41.65
C ASN A 537 38.28 -19.75 -42.21
N LEU A 538 37.41 -20.64 -41.77
CA LEU A 538 35.99 -20.61 -42.03
C LEU A 538 35.47 -19.61 -41.02
N VAL A 539 35.52 -18.36 -41.48
CA VAL A 539 34.48 -17.36 -41.23
C VAL A 539 33.20 -18.13 -40.94
N GLU A 540 32.71 -17.95 -39.71
CA GLU A 540 31.45 -18.47 -39.24
C GLU A 540 30.43 -18.37 -40.37
N PRO A 541 29.75 -19.46 -40.74
CA PRO A 541 28.72 -19.36 -41.74
C PRO A 541 27.64 -18.47 -41.12
N GLN A 542 27.69 -17.19 -41.47
CA GLN A 542 26.51 -16.37 -41.56
C GLN A 542 25.52 -17.23 -42.33
N VAL A 543 24.50 -17.73 -41.62
CA VAL A 543 23.33 -18.32 -42.26
C VAL A 543 22.62 -17.14 -42.94
N THR A 544 23.21 -16.67 -44.03
CA THR A 544 22.50 -15.96 -45.06
C THR A 544 21.53 -16.98 -45.59
N TYR A 545 20.28 -16.91 -45.11
CA TYR A 545 19.16 -17.51 -45.81
C TYR A 545 19.40 -17.28 -47.30
N CYS A 546 19.56 -18.37 -48.05
CA CYS A 546 19.53 -18.35 -49.50
C CYS A 546 18.13 -17.90 -49.92
N LYS A 547 17.96 -16.58 -49.85
CA LYS A 547 17.00 -15.77 -50.56
C LYS A 547 17.37 -15.94 -52.04
N ASN A 548 16.91 -17.04 -52.63
CA ASN A 548 16.67 -17.29 -54.06
C ASN A 548 16.71 -18.79 -54.39
N SER A 549 15.79 -19.55 -53.82
CA SER A 549 15.05 -20.59 -54.55
C SER A 549 13.75 -20.87 -53.81
N PHE A 550 12.99 -19.80 -53.53
CA PHE A 550 11.60 -19.96 -53.17
C PHE A 550 10.93 -20.61 -54.38
N ASN A 551 10.63 -21.90 -54.23
CA ASN A 551 9.95 -22.69 -55.25
C ASN A 551 8.70 -21.90 -55.65
N ARG A 552 8.63 -21.44 -56.92
CA ARG A 552 7.57 -20.54 -57.40
C ARG A 552 6.19 -21.07 -57.02
N THR A 553 6.04 -22.39 -57.03
CA THR A 553 4.86 -23.14 -56.57
C THR A 553 4.49 -22.86 -55.11
N VAL A 554 5.42 -22.80 -54.16
CA VAL A 554 5.11 -22.54 -52.74
C VAL A 554 4.64 -21.10 -52.53
N VAL A 555 5.23 -20.14 -53.24
CA VAL A 555 4.78 -18.73 -53.20
C VAL A 555 3.40 -18.59 -53.84
N TYR A 556 3.15 -19.23 -54.99
CA TYR A 556 1.83 -19.20 -55.62
C TYR A 556 0.77 -19.90 -54.76
N VAL A 557 1.11 -21.01 -54.09
CA VAL A 557 0.20 -21.71 -53.17
C VAL A 557 -0.09 -20.87 -51.92
N SER A 558 0.89 -20.19 -51.33
CA SER A 558 0.65 -19.32 -50.16
C SER A 558 -0.14 -18.06 -50.52
N LEU A 559 0.12 -17.45 -51.69
CA LEU A 559 -0.67 -16.33 -52.20
C LEU A 559 -2.11 -16.74 -52.53
N ALA A 560 -2.32 -17.92 -53.10
CA ALA A 560 -3.67 -18.43 -53.35
C ALA A 560 -4.42 -18.73 -52.05
N PHE A 561 -3.73 -19.27 -51.03
CA PHE A 561 -4.36 -19.57 -49.74
C PHE A 561 -4.70 -18.30 -48.96
N THR A 562 -3.81 -17.30 -48.94
CA THR A 562 -4.07 -15.99 -48.32
C THR A 562 -5.17 -15.22 -49.03
N ALA A 563 -5.20 -15.21 -50.37
CA ALA A 563 -6.30 -14.62 -51.14
C ALA A 563 -7.64 -15.31 -50.83
N SER A 564 -7.65 -16.65 -50.77
CA SER A 564 -8.85 -17.43 -50.42
C SER A 564 -9.34 -17.13 -49.00
N LEU A 565 -8.42 -17.04 -48.03
CA LEU A 565 -8.75 -16.69 -46.64
C LEU A 565 -9.33 -15.28 -46.54
N VAL A 566 -8.75 -14.29 -47.23
CA VAL A 566 -9.25 -12.91 -47.26
C VAL A 566 -10.63 -12.84 -47.94
N THR A 567 -10.86 -13.59 -49.02
CA THR A 567 -12.19 -13.67 -49.63
C THR A 567 -13.21 -14.35 -48.71
N LEU A 568 -12.83 -15.38 -47.97
CA LEU A 568 -13.71 -16.02 -46.99
C LEU A 568 -14.07 -15.07 -45.85
N VAL A 569 -13.08 -14.36 -45.29
CA VAL A 569 -13.30 -13.40 -44.20
C VAL A 569 -14.18 -12.24 -44.67
N THR A 570 -13.96 -11.71 -45.87
CA THR A 570 -14.81 -10.64 -46.43
C THR A 570 -16.24 -11.12 -46.71
N ILE A 571 -16.43 -12.36 -47.17
CA ILE A 571 -17.76 -12.98 -47.30
C ILE A 571 -18.41 -13.14 -45.92
N LEU A 572 -17.70 -13.63 -44.91
CA LEU A 572 -18.24 -13.78 -43.56
C LEU A 572 -18.59 -12.43 -42.92
N CYS A 573 -17.77 -11.40 -43.10
CA CYS A 573 -18.06 -10.05 -42.63
C CYS A 573 -19.25 -9.42 -43.37
N THR A 574 -19.39 -9.64 -44.68
CA THR A 574 -20.52 -9.12 -45.46
C THR A 574 -21.82 -9.85 -45.12
N VAL A 575 -21.79 -11.18 -45.00
CA VAL A 575 -22.92 -11.99 -44.50
C VAL A 575 -23.30 -11.56 -43.09
N ARG A 576 -22.33 -11.38 -42.18
CA ARG A 576 -22.61 -10.91 -40.82
C ARG A 576 -23.25 -9.52 -40.82
N ARG A 577 -22.75 -8.59 -41.64
CA ARG A 577 -23.37 -7.26 -41.83
C ARG A 577 -24.77 -7.33 -42.46
N MET A 578 -25.06 -8.32 -43.30
CA MET A 578 -26.39 -8.47 -43.91
C MET A 578 -27.39 -9.19 -43.00
N TYR A 579 -26.94 -10.11 -42.14
CA TYR A 579 -27.81 -10.89 -41.24
C TYR A 579 -27.96 -10.29 -39.84
N GLU A 580 -27.08 -9.39 -39.41
CA GLU A 580 -27.32 -8.60 -38.19
C GLU A 580 -28.45 -7.60 -38.45
N ARG A 581 -29.68 -8.04 -38.15
CA ARG A 581 -30.86 -7.19 -38.06
C ARG A 581 -30.53 -5.96 -37.22
N ASN A 582 -30.69 -4.78 -37.82
CA ASN A 582 -30.63 -3.48 -37.14
C ASN A 582 -31.31 -3.56 -35.77
N ARG A 583 -30.50 -3.58 -34.70
CA ARG A 583 -31.01 -3.57 -33.33
C ARG A 583 -31.60 -2.18 -33.09
N PRO A 584 -32.91 -2.05 -32.77
CA PRO A 584 -33.52 -0.75 -32.57
C PRO A 584 -32.87 -0.05 -31.37
N ARG A 585 -32.35 1.17 -31.58
CA ARG A 585 -31.92 2.05 -30.48
C ARG A 585 -33.14 2.44 -29.66
N ILE A 586 -33.25 1.89 -28.45
CA ILE A 586 -34.23 2.35 -27.46
C ILE A 586 -33.78 3.73 -26.97
N THR A 587 -34.39 4.79 -27.52
CA THR A 587 -34.31 6.13 -26.94
C THR A 587 -35.35 6.26 -25.83
N LYS A 588 -35.00 5.94 -24.57
CA LYS A 588 -35.85 6.33 -23.44
C LYS A 588 -35.69 7.83 -23.18
N ARG A 589 -36.66 8.63 -23.63
CA ARG A 589 -36.84 10.01 -23.16
C ARG A 589 -37.50 9.96 -21.78
N PHE A 590 -36.75 10.29 -20.72
CA PHE A 590 -37.34 10.58 -19.42
C PHE A 590 -37.96 11.98 -19.47
N LYS A 591 -39.29 12.03 -19.35
CA LYS A 591 -40.06 13.28 -19.21
C LYS A 591 -40.02 13.65 -17.73
N VAL A 592 -39.13 14.56 -17.35
CA VAL A 592 -39.04 15.07 -15.97
C VAL A 592 -40.27 15.95 -15.71
N THR A 593 -41.12 15.51 -14.79
CA THR A 593 -42.26 16.28 -14.25
C THR A 593 -41.78 17.23 -13.15
N ASN A 594 -42.38 18.41 -13.09
CA ASN A 594 -41.98 19.68 -12.44
C ASN A 594 -41.66 19.73 -10.91
N ASN A 595 -41.26 18.65 -10.22
CA ASN A 595 -41.10 18.68 -8.75
C ASN A 595 -39.74 18.23 -8.18
N THR A 596 -38.64 18.30 -8.94
CA THR A 596 -37.29 18.08 -8.38
C THR A 596 -36.30 19.14 -8.84
N GLN A 597 -35.76 19.91 -7.89
CA GLN A 597 -34.72 20.91 -8.10
C GLN A 597 -33.38 20.23 -8.47
N MET A 598 -32.80 20.65 -9.59
CA MET A 598 -31.45 20.29 -10.04
C MET A 598 -30.52 21.48 -9.82
N THR A 599 -29.37 21.27 -9.20
CA THR A 599 -28.26 22.23 -9.18
C THR A 599 -27.16 21.82 -10.17
N SER A 600 -27.08 22.64 -11.23
CA SER A 600 -25.86 23.19 -11.83
C SER A 600 -24.80 22.28 -12.47
N ARG A 601 -24.79 22.26 -13.82
CA ARG A 601 -23.65 21.92 -14.69
C ARG A 601 -23.55 22.98 -15.80
N PRO A 602 -22.37 23.56 -16.10
CA PRO A 602 -22.07 24.19 -17.41
C PRO A 602 -20.99 23.37 -18.14
N ALA A 603 -21.23 22.81 -19.33
CA ALA A 603 -21.25 23.43 -20.67
C ALA A 603 -19.84 23.52 -21.31
N THR A 604 -19.41 22.46 -22.01
CA THR A 604 -18.77 22.45 -23.36
C THR A 604 -18.25 21.04 -23.71
N GLN A 605 -19.08 20.31 -24.47
CA GLN A 605 -18.78 19.46 -25.62
C GLN A 605 -17.44 18.70 -25.71
N CYS A 606 -17.49 17.36 -25.55
CA CYS A 606 -16.90 16.42 -26.50
C CYS A 606 -17.55 15.04 -26.32
N GLU A 607 -18.23 14.60 -27.38
CA GLU A 607 -18.87 13.29 -27.55
C GLU A 607 -17.78 12.22 -27.72
N ILE A 608 -17.70 11.24 -26.81
CA ILE A 608 -16.90 10.03 -27.03
C ILE A 608 -17.85 8.84 -27.03
N THR A 609 -17.94 8.22 -28.20
CA THR A 609 -18.64 6.96 -28.46
C THR A 609 -18.01 5.81 -27.69
N ILE A 610 -18.84 4.87 -27.21
CA ILE A 610 -18.50 3.66 -26.42
C ILE A 610 -17.42 2.74 -27.02
N GLU A 611 -16.89 3.04 -28.20
CA GLU A 611 -15.89 2.24 -28.92
C GLU A 611 -14.44 2.74 -28.74
N ASN A 612 -14.21 3.86 -28.03
CA ASN A 612 -12.86 4.41 -27.78
C ASN A 612 -12.35 4.24 -26.33
N CYS A 613 -13.08 3.55 -25.45
CA CYS A 613 -12.64 3.29 -24.07
C CYS A 613 -11.60 2.16 -23.94
N CYS A 614 -11.30 1.42 -25.01
CA CYS A 614 -10.38 0.27 -24.96
C CYS A 614 -8.93 0.61 -25.34
N ASN A 615 -8.50 1.88 -25.26
CA ASN A 615 -7.14 2.25 -25.67
C ASN A 615 -6.46 3.34 -24.81
N MET A 616 -6.80 3.44 -23.52
CA MET A 616 -5.99 4.20 -22.57
C MET A 616 -5.64 3.35 -21.36
N ASN A 617 -4.34 3.10 -21.22
CA ASN A 617 -3.74 2.55 -20.01
C ASN A 617 -3.93 3.56 -18.86
N VAL A 618 -4.29 3.06 -17.68
CA VAL A 618 -4.57 3.77 -16.41
C VAL A 618 -6.05 4.09 -16.18
N CYS A 619 -6.79 3.10 -15.66
CA CYS A 619 -7.91 3.29 -14.74
C CYS A 619 -7.86 2.16 -13.70
N GLU A 620 -7.43 2.48 -12.47
CA GLU A 620 -7.53 1.60 -11.31
C GLU A 620 -8.97 1.60 -10.78
N THR A 621 -9.83 0.77 -11.35
CA THR A 621 -11.08 0.28 -10.73
C THR A 621 -11.51 -1.00 -11.46
N PRO A 622 -11.64 -2.16 -10.81
CA PRO A 622 -12.15 -3.36 -11.46
C PRO A 622 -13.67 -3.22 -11.66
N CYS A 623 -14.12 -3.23 -12.92
CA CYS A 623 -15.54 -3.37 -13.24
C CYS A 623 -15.99 -4.82 -13.02
N PHE A 624 -16.92 -5.03 -12.10
CA PHE A 624 -17.62 -6.28 -11.85
C PHE A 624 -18.64 -6.54 -12.98
N ASP A 625 -18.57 -7.67 -13.69
CA ASP A 625 -19.61 -8.10 -14.64
C ASP A 625 -20.44 -9.25 -14.03
N THR A 626 -21.70 -8.96 -13.73
CA THR A 626 -22.65 -9.93 -13.18
C THR A 626 -23.31 -10.73 -14.30
N LYS A 627 -23.05 -12.04 -14.36
CA LYS A 627 -23.97 -13.00 -14.99
C LYS A 627 -24.32 -14.13 -14.04
N ILE A 628 -25.23 -13.82 -13.12
CA ILE A 628 -26.03 -14.81 -12.38
C ILE A 628 -27.39 -14.93 -13.10
N LEU A 629 -27.85 -16.18 -13.23
CA LEU A 629 -29.16 -16.69 -13.69
C LEU A 629 -29.30 -16.99 -15.20
N GLN A 630 -29.15 -18.27 -15.58
CA GLN A 630 -30.31 -19.19 -15.64
C GLN A 630 -29.92 -20.63 -16.05
N LYS A 631 -30.28 -21.58 -15.18
CA LYS A 631 -30.87 -22.92 -15.45
C LYS A 631 -30.10 -23.90 -16.36
N SER A 632 -29.59 -24.99 -15.79
CA SER A 632 -30.32 -26.24 -15.47
C SER A 632 -29.42 -27.48 -15.61
N ALA A 633 -29.24 -28.19 -14.49
CA ALA A 633 -29.03 -29.62 -14.30
C ALA A 633 -28.48 -30.49 -15.46
N THR A 634 -27.37 -31.19 -15.21
CA THR A 634 -27.37 -32.62 -14.85
C THR A 634 -26.02 -33.04 -14.25
N LYS A 635 -26.09 -33.91 -13.23
CA LYS A 635 -25.00 -34.52 -12.46
C LYS A 635 -24.13 -35.46 -13.31
N ALA A 636 -22.85 -35.13 -13.47
CA ALA A 636 -21.71 -36.03 -13.53
C ALA A 636 -20.49 -35.16 -13.90
N GLU A 637 -19.56 -34.96 -12.94
CA GLU A 637 -18.21 -34.35 -13.05
C GLU A 637 -17.88 -33.28 -11.97
N ASP A 638 -18.66 -33.24 -10.88
CA ASP A 638 -18.35 -32.58 -9.58
C ASP A 638 -17.11 -33.16 -8.83
N LYS A 639 -16.15 -33.79 -9.54
CA LYS A 639 -14.96 -34.41 -8.93
C LYS A 639 -13.64 -34.16 -9.65
N GLN A 640 -13.65 -33.49 -10.81
CA GLN A 640 -12.42 -33.13 -11.54
C GLN A 640 -12.03 -31.64 -11.35
N PHE A 641 -12.93 -30.81 -10.81
CA PHE A 641 -12.63 -29.42 -10.40
C PHE A 641 -11.98 -29.34 -9.00
N LEU A 642 -11.69 -30.49 -8.39
CA LEU A 642 -10.99 -30.65 -7.10
C LEU A 642 -9.52 -31.09 -7.27
N LEU A 643 -8.96 -31.01 -8.49
CA LEU A 643 -7.59 -31.44 -8.81
C LEU A 643 -6.75 -30.44 -9.63
N ASP A 644 -7.27 -29.26 -9.97
CA ASP A 644 -6.55 -28.26 -10.80
C ASP A 644 -6.11 -26.99 -10.02
N ASP A 645 -6.05 -27.05 -8.68
CA ASP A 645 -5.43 -26.01 -7.83
C ASP A 645 -4.09 -26.47 -7.21
N ILE A 646 -3.50 -27.55 -7.75
CA ILE A 646 -2.22 -28.15 -7.35
C ILE A 646 -1.13 -27.89 -8.41
N GLU A 647 -1.08 -26.68 -8.98
CA GLU A 647 -0.03 -26.31 -9.95
C GLU A 647 0.42 -24.83 -9.92
N SER A 648 0.41 -24.21 -8.73
CA SER A 648 1.07 -22.90 -8.48
C SER A 648 2.06 -22.95 -7.29
N ILE A 649 2.64 -24.12 -7.04
CA ILE A 649 3.73 -24.31 -6.08
C ILE A 649 5.06 -24.24 -6.86
N ALA A 650 5.54 -23.03 -7.13
CA ALA A 650 6.90 -22.79 -7.58
C ALA A 650 7.38 -21.45 -7.00
N GLY A 651 8.20 -21.50 -5.95
CA GLY A 651 8.83 -20.29 -5.42
C GLY A 651 9.33 -20.30 -3.99
N SER A 652 9.67 -21.45 -3.39
CA SER A 652 10.46 -21.48 -2.14
C SER A 652 11.77 -22.20 -2.41
N TYR A 653 12.84 -21.44 -2.61
CA TYR A 653 14.21 -21.92 -2.68
C TYR A 653 14.91 -21.65 -1.34
N ARG A 654 15.73 -22.64 -0.95
CA ARG A 654 16.84 -22.62 0.04
C ARG A 654 16.48 -23.01 1.48
N LYS A 655 16.75 -24.28 1.84
CA LYS A 655 18.06 -24.81 2.31
C LYS A 655 17.83 -26.14 3.05
N LEU A 656 18.42 -27.23 2.55
CA LEU A 656 18.71 -28.43 3.34
C LEU A 656 20.15 -28.84 3.03
N PRO A 657 21.05 -28.97 4.02
CA PRO A 657 22.25 -29.77 3.88
C PRO A 657 22.02 -31.19 4.41
N SER A 658 22.59 -32.15 3.66
CA SER A 658 23.03 -33.50 4.04
C SER A 658 22.00 -34.52 4.57
N CYS A 659 21.68 -35.50 3.72
CA CYS A 659 21.47 -36.88 4.18
C CYS A 659 22.62 -37.74 3.68
N VAL A 660 23.40 -38.25 4.63
CA VAL A 660 24.39 -39.31 4.42
C VAL A 660 23.65 -40.62 4.23
N ALA A 661 24.09 -41.38 3.22
CA ALA A 661 23.67 -42.74 2.97
C ALA A 661 24.23 -43.69 4.03
N GLU A 662 23.44 -44.64 4.49
CA GLU A 662 23.99 -45.93 4.93
C GLU A 662 23.08 -47.07 4.51
N LYS A 663 23.71 -48.05 3.86
CA LYS A 663 23.14 -49.32 3.41
C LYS A 663 22.84 -50.21 4.61
N ASN A 664 21.67 -50.82 4.60
CA ASN A 664 21.49 -52.28 4.69
C ASN A 664 20.17 -52.66 4.03
#